data_AF-A0A831VR92-F1
#
_entry.id   AF-A0A831VR92-F1
#
_cell.length_a   1.000
_cell.length_b   1.000
_cell.length_c   1.000
_cell.angle_alpha   90.00
_cell.angle_beta   90.00
_cell.angle_gamma   90.00
#
_symmetry.space_group_name_H-M   'P 1'
#
loop_
_entity.id
_entity.type
_entity.pdbx_description
1 polymer ?
#
loop_
_entity_poly.entity_id
_entity_poly.type
_entity_poly.pdbx_seq_one_letter_code
_entity_poly.pdbx_strand_id
1 'polypeptide(L)'
;DEKTGKYVIVNFYKDAVPGDDPRHMGILPRMWSTQHAENYMKYFGPLDFKIKQSNEELRTAVKQVKEGYAKGEIDAEQYIGFLRRFDQYIEVEPPSVWQNIEYMVQFQFGYMYWRYFMWNFSGKNNDLQGRYNGDGEWISGFDFFDSMRIGSQDNLPDAVENDKSRNTYYLLPLILGIIGILFQVSKNPKQFWVLLIFFLFTGLAIQFYTNPYIFQPRERDYSLVGSFYVFALWIGLGVYGLFDEFRKLLSPKILAPVVTIVCFLAVPTVMAFQNWDDHDRSNRYTANASAKAYLDSCQEDAGAILFTIGDNDTFPLWYAQEIEGYRTDVRIVCTSLFETDWYVDQMKRKAYESEAIPSQITHDKYRWGSRDVLYYQNVDQIFNKKLSENRWSVQDFIKWVDSDEPQTKLKYILEKQGADVEAYSENSQNIVYYPTTKLRIAVNKKNVLESGLVKEKDSAEIVDYIDIEIPKTAITKKSMMMLDMLANNDWKRPLYFSGGSFDEAEYLWMKDYLQLDGMAYKLVPIKTPRTKSSFEMGRIDTDLMYDIVTNWYWGNSGSPDIYHDVQTRIQGLSYRSNLARLTEKLIEENKIEKAKNIIDLTMKNLPVEFYQYYTFVEPFVDGYYKVGETEKARALFKKLKKIYQDRLEYYAGIPLDEQYDHIDDIIGDMEGYRRNIDILITNKDREMAEKETLIFNEYIDKFEHFYKNNIPGDDSQNLGRPDPDMVDTMPISDTSVIDATTTEEDIRDSVLKPTEN
;
A
#
# COMPACT_ATOMS: atom_id res chain seq x y z
N ASP A 1 -24.08 30.16 -15.07
CA ASP A 1 -23.73 31.56 -14.83
C ASP A 1 -24.88 32.20 -14.06
N GLU A 2 -24.65 32.52 -12.78
CA GLU A 2 -25.71 33.03 -11.87
C GLU A 2 -26.23 34.40 -12.29
N LYS A 3 -25.39 35.24 -12.91
CA LYS A 3 -25.78 36.59 -13.35
C LYS A 3 -26.76 36.55 -14.52
N THR A 4 -26.60 35.59 -15.42
CA THR A 4 -27.41 35.46 -16.64
C THR A 4 -28.49 34.39 -16.52
N GLY A 5 -28.44 33.55 -15.48
CA GLY A 5 -29.34 32.40 -15.31
C GLY A 5 -29.17 31.33 -16.38
N LYS A 6 -28.05 31.32 -17.12
CA LYS A 6 -27.80 30.40 -18.23
C LYS A 6 -26.77 29.34 -17.85
N TYR A 7 -26.95 28.13 -18.38
CA TYR A 7 -25.90 27.12 -18.39
C TYR A 7 -24.73 27.60 -19.24
N VAL A 8 -23.52 27.40 -18.73
CA VAL A 8 -22.28 27.64 -19.49
C VAL A 8 -21.80 26.29 -19.98
N ILE A 9 -21.58 26.16 -21.28
CA ILE A 9 -20.94 24.98 -21.86
C ILE A 9 -19.47 25.02 -21.43
N VAL A 10 -19.02 24.00 -20.70
CA VAL A 10 -17.67 23.94 -20.11
C VAL A 10 -16.73 22.99 -20.85
N ASN A 11 -17.27 22.18 -21.77
CA ASN A 11 -16.54 21.25 -22.61
C ASN A 11 -17.27 21.09 -23.96
N PHE A 12 -16.57 20.54 -24.94
CA PHE A 12 -17.08 20.26 -26.28
C PHE A 12 -17.48 18.79 -26.47
N TYR A 13 -17.78 18.08 -25.38
CA TYR A 13 -18.24 16.69 -25.46
C TYR A 13 -19.65 16.66 -26.07
N LYS A 14 -19.79 16.05 -27.25
CA LYS A 14 -21.07 15.75 -27.90
C LYS A 14 -21.12 14.26 -28.15
N ASP A 15 -22.09 13.58 -27.54
CA ASP A 15 -22.25 12.12 -27.62
C ASP A 15 -20.95 11.35 -27.28
N ALA A 16 -20.05 11.96 -26.50
CA ALA A 16 -18.77 11.38 -26.13
C ALA A 16 -18.98 10.44 -24.94
N VAL A 17 -18.98 9.14 -25.23
CA VAL A 17 -18.84 8.10 -24.21
C VAL A 17 -17.36 7.74 -24.17
N PRO A 18 -16.66 7.86 -23.02
CA PRO A 18 -15.35 7.24 -22.85
C PRO A 18 -15.52 5.76 -23.17
N GLY A 19 -14.92 5.31 -24.28
CA GLY A 19 -15.10 3.96 -24.79
C GLY A 19 -13.79 3.22 -24.76
N ASP A 20 -13.83 2.01 -24.21
CA ASP A 20 -12.75 1.05 -24.38
C ASP A 20 -12.58 0.70 -25.86
N ASP A 21 -11.38 0.26 -26.25
CA ASP A 21 -11.16 -0.23 -27.61
C ASP A 21 -12.19 -1.33 -27.94
N PRO A 22 -12.96 -1.22 -29.04
CA PRO A 22 -13.97 -2.21 -29.38
C PRO A 22 -13.46 -3.64 -29.49
N ARG A 23 -12.16 -3.83 -29.75
CA ARG A 23 -11.49 -5.13 -29.78
C ARG A 23 -11.34 -5.77 -28.40
N HIS A 24 -11.36 -4.96 -27.35
CA HIS A 24 -11.25 -5.39 -25.96
C HIS A 24 -12.62 -5.46 -25.25
N MET A 25 -13.71 -5.13 -25.96
CA MET A 25 -15.06 -5.33 -25.45
C MET A 25 -15.51 -6.78 -25.65
N GLY A 26 -15.84 -7.46 -24.54
CA GLY A 26 -16.32 -8.85 -24.53
C GLY A 26 -17.76 -8.98 -24.05
N ILE A 27 -18.30 -10.21 -24.12
CA ILE A 27 -19.67 -10.54 -23.66
C ILE A 27 -19.76 -10.54 -22.12
N LEU A 28 -18.64 -10.72 -21.42
CA LEU A 28 -18.57 -10.71 -19.94
C LEU A 28 -17.17 -10.30 -19.46
N PRO A 29 -16.76 -9.03 -19.64
CA PRO A 29 -15.46 -8.56 -19.17
C PRO A 29 -15.46 -8.43 -17.64
N ARG A 30 -14.64 -9.23 -16.96
CA ARG A 30 -14.46 -9.25 -15.50
C ARG A 30 -13.06 -8.80 -15.09
N MET A 31 -12.05 -9.13 -15.88
CA MET A 31 -10.68 -8.66 -15.70
C MET A 31 -10.45 -7.37 -16.48
N TRP A 32 -11.05 -6.27 -16.00
CA TRP A 32 -11.11 -5.00 -16.71
C TRP A 32 -10.04 -3.98 -16.27
N SER A 33 -9.47 -4.13 -15.07
CA SER A 33 -8.54 -3.14 -14.51
C SER A 33 -7.12 -3.30 -15.05
N THR A 34 -6.71 -2.37 -15.92
CA THR A 34 -5.34 -2.33 -16.48
C THR A 34 -4.27 -2.10 -15.41
N GLN A 35 -4.60 -1.38 -14.34
CA GLN A 35 -3.70 -1.12 -13.20
C GLN A 35 -3.42 -2.39 -12.38
N HIS A 36 -4.20 -3.46 -12.57
CA HIS A 36 -4.07 -4.71 -11.83
C HIS A 36 -3.81 -5.91 -12.76
N ALA A 37 -3.39 -5.63 -14.00
CA ALA A 37 -3.03 -6.65 -14.99
C ALA A 37 -2.00 -7.65 -14.47
N GLU A 38 -1.01 -7.19 -13.71
CA GLU A 38 0.01 -8.05 -13.09
C GLU A 38 -0.61 -9.09 -12.16
N ASN A 39 -1.47 -8.67 -11.25
CA ASN A 39 -2.17 -9.58 -10.34
C ASN A 39 -3.10 -10.53 -11.11
N TYR A 40 -3.83 -10.05 -12.12
CA TYR A 40 -4.63 -10.94 -12.95
C TYR A 40 -3.75 -12.02 -13.59
N MET A 41 -2.59 -11.64 -14.15
CA MET A 41 -1.69 -12.59 -14.79
C MET A 41 -1.03 -13.56 -13.83
N LYS A 42 -0.66 -13.09 -12.63
CA LYS A 42 -0.05 -13.90 -11.57
C LYS A 42 -0.97 -15.02 -11.10
N TYR A 43 -2.27 -14.75 -10.92
CA TYR A 43 -3.21 -15.71 -10.33
C TYR A 43 -4.17 -16.39 -11.33
N PHE A 44 -4.41 -15.79 -12.50
CA PHE A 44 -5.39 -16.27 -13.49
C PHE A 44 -4.77 -16.54 -14.88
N GLY A 45 -3.44 -16.50 -14.97
CA GLY A 45 -2.69 -16.84 -16.17
C GLY A 45 -2.41 -15.66 -17.11
N PRO A 46 -1.39 -15.78 -17.97
CA PRO A 46 -0.89 -14.68 -18.78
C PRO A 46 -1.87 -14.28 -19.89
N LEU A 47 -1.80 -13.03 -20.33
CA LEU A 47 -2.49 -12.57 -21.54
C LEU A 47 -1.85 -13.20 -22.78
N ASP A 48 -2.67 -13.69 -23.71
CA ASP A 48 -2.15 -14.11 -25.01
C ASP A 48 -1.95 -12.91 -25.94
N PHE A 49 -1.11 -13.08 -26.96
CA PHE A 49 -0.83 -12.05 -27.94
C PHE A 49 -0.35 -12.64 -29.26
N LYS A 50 -0.64 -11.94 -30.35
CA LYS A 50 -0.25 -12.26 -31.72
C LYS A 50 0.81 -11.31 -32.24
N ILE A 51 1.66 -11.79 -33.14
CA ILE A 51 2.65 -10.94 -33.82
C ILE A 51 2.00 -10.25 -35.03
N LYS A 52 2.01 -8.92 -35.07
CA LYS A 52 1.53 -8.10 -36.21
C LYS A 52 2.51 -8.12 -37.38
N GLN A 53 3.82 -8.07 -37.10
CA GLN A 53 4.90 -8.11 -38.09
C GLN A 53 6.02 -9.03 -37.59
N SER A 54 6.42 -9.99 -38.43
CA SER A 54 7.25 -11.12 -37.98
C SER A 54 8.67 -11.03 -38.52
N ASN A 55 9.66 -11.00 -37.61
CA ASN A 55 11.06 -11.27 -37.91
C ASN A 55 11.59 -12.38 -36.97
N GLU A 56 12.77 -12.94 -37.26
CA GLU A 56 13.33 -14.08 -36.53
C GLU A 56 13.68 -13.73 -35.07
N GLU A 57 14.16 -12.51 -34.84
CA GLU A 57 14.47 -11.99 -33.51
C GLU A 57 13.21 -11.90 -32.63
N LEU A 58 12.11 -11.33 -33.14
CA LEU A 58 10.86 -11.21 -32.40
C LEU A 58 10.24 -12.58 -32.11
N ARG A 59 10.30 -13.53 -33.05
CA ARG A 59 9.84 -14.91 -32.79
C ARG A 59 10.60 -15.56 -31.64
N THR A 60 11.92 -15.35 -31.62
CA THR A 60 12.81 -15.90 -30.59
C THR A 60 12.51 -15.26 -29.24
N ALA A 61 12.38 -13.92 -29.19
CA ALA A 61 12.03 -13.20 -27.97
C ALA A 61 10.65 -13.60 -27.42
N VAL A 62 9.64 -13.71 -28.29
CA VAL A 62 8.29 -14.16 -27.90
C VAL A 62 8.32 -15.58 -27.33
N LYS A 63 9.07 -16.49 -27.96
CA LYS A 63 9.22 -17.87 -27.48
C LYS A 63 9.89 -17.90 -26.11
N GLN A 64 11.00 -17.17 -25.95
CA GLN A 64 11.72 -17.09 -24.67
C GLN A 64 10.85 -16.53 -23.55
N VAL A 65 10.06 -15.48 -23.81
CA VAL A 65 9.16 -14.90 -22.80
C VAL A 65 8.04 -15.87 -22.43
N LYS A 66 7.40 -16.52 -23.41
CA LYS A 66 6.34 -17.51 -23.13
C LYS A 66 6.88 -18.73 -22.38
N GLU A 67 8.03 -19.27 -22.77
CA GLU A 67 8.66 -20.42 -22.10
C GLU A 67 9.22 -20.06 -20.72
N GLY A 68 9.87 -18.91 -20.58
CA GLY A 68 10.40 -18.43 -19.31
C GLY A 68 9.28 -18.22 -18.29
N TYR A 69 8.15 -17.63 -18.70
CA TYR A 69 7.02 -17.43 -17.80
C TYR A 69 6.38 -18.76 -17.39
N ALA A 70 6.22 -19.70 -18.33
CA ALA A 70 5.68 -21.02 -18.05
C ALA A 70 6.55 -21.85 -17.10
N LYS A 71 7.85 -21.58 -17.04
CA LYS A 71 8.81 -22.21 -16.14
C LYS A 71 9.03 -21.46 -14.82
N GLY A 72 8.44 -20.27 -14.66
CA GLY A 72 8.70 -19.39 -13.52
C GLY A 72 10.09 -18.71 -13.54
N GLU A 73 10.79 -18.71 -14.67
CA GLU A 73 12.07 -18.03 -14.86
C GLU A 73 11.90 -16.50 -14.99
N ILE A 74 10.72 -16.06 -15.45
CA ILE A 74 10.33 -14.64 -15.47
C ILE A 74 8.97 -14.44 -14.79
N ASP A 75 8.79 -13.29 -14.16
CA ASP A 75 7.57 -12.94 -13.44
C ASP A 75 6.53 -12.19 -14.33
N ALA A 76 5.37 -11.89 -13.74
CA ALA A 76 4.28 -11.21 -14.44
C ALA A 76 4.62 -9.76 -14.81
N GLU A 77 5.44 -9.08 -13.99
CA GLU A 77 5.88 -7.71 -14.26
C GLU A 77 6.78 -7.68 -15.49
N GLN A 78 7.75 -8.58 -15.58
CA GLN A 78 8.65 -8.76 -16.71
C GLN A 78 7.88 -9.11 -17.99
N TYR A 79 6.88 -9.99 -17.90
CA TYR A 79 6.01 -10.32 -19.04
C TYR A 79 5.23 -9.10 -19.53
N ILE A 80 4.61 -8.33 -18.63
CA ILE A 80 3.90 -7.09 -18.99
C ILE A 80 4.86 -6.06 -19.57
N GLY A 81 6.07 -5.97 -19.02
CA GLY A 81 7.14 -5.12 -19.54
C GLY A 81 7.51 -5.47 -20.98
N PHE A 82 7.54 -6.76 -21.33
CA PHE A 82 7.69 -7.21 -22.71
C PHE A 82 6.50 -6.75 -23.58
N LEU A 83 5.26 -6.99 -23.14
CA LEU A 83 4.07 -6.59 -23.91
C LEU A 83 4.05 -5.10 -24.23
N ARG A 84 4.37 -4.26 -23.24
CA ARG A 84 4.42 -2.80 -23.40
C ARG A 84 5.54 -2.35 -24.34
N ARG A 85 6.71 -3.00 -24.28
CA ARG A 85 7.87 -2.64 -25.11
C ARG A 85 7.67 -2.97 -26.59
N PHE A 86 6.91 -4.01 -26.89
CA PHE A 86 6.69 -4.52 -28.24
C PHE A 86 5.26 -4.24 -28.77
N ASP A 87 4.51 -3.33 -28.15
CA ASP A 87 3.10 -3.01 -28.48
C ASP A 87 2.84 -2.66 -29.95
N GLN A 88 3.82 -2.06 -30.63
CA GLN A 88 3.78 -1.76 -32.07
C GLN A 88 3.82 -3.03 -32.93
N TYR A 89 4.49 -4.07 -32.45
CA TYR A 89 4.76 -5.32 -33.19
C TYR A 89 3.86 -6.48 -32.78
N ILE A 90 3.16 -6.37 -31.64
CA ILE A 90 2.25 -7.39 -31.16
C ILE A 90 0.83 -6.84 -30.98
N GLU A 91 -0.15 -7.72 -31.06
CA GLU A 91 -1.54 -7.47 -30.72
C GLU A 91 -1.90 -8.33 -29.51
N VAL A 92 -2.13 -7.67 -28.37
CA VAL A 92 -2.55 -8.35 -27.13
C VAL A 92 -4.01 -8.73 -27.25
N GLU A 93 -4.32 -9.99 -26.97
CA GLU A 93 -5.69 -10.49 -26.99
C GLU A 93 -6.38 -10.17 -25.65
N PRO A 94 -7.66 -9.76 -25.67
CA PRO A 94 -8.41 -9.63 -24.43
C PRO A 94 -8.59 -11.00 -23.77
N PRO A 95 -8.79 -11.04 -22.43
CA PRO A 95 -9.10 -12.29 -21.76
C PRO A 95 -10.34 -12.97 -22.36
N SER A 96 -10.25 -14.27 -22.57
CA SER A 96 -11.35 -15.07 -23.10
C SER A 96 -12.57 -15.07 -22.16
N VAL A 97 -13.74 -15.41 -22.70
CA VAL A 97 -14.96 -15.54 -21.88
C VAL A 97 -14.75 -16.56 -20.75
N TRP A 98 -14.02 -17.65 -21.01
CA TRP A 98 -13.78 -18.66 -19.99
C TRP A 98 -12.86 -18.17 -18.88
N GLN A 99 -11.77 -17.46 -19.20
CA GLN A 99 -10.90 -16.85 -18.18
C GLN A 99 -11.68 -15.84 -17.32
N ASN A 100 -12.61 -15.08 -17.91
CA ASN A 100 -13.48 -14.19 -17.15
C ASN A 100 -14.47 -14.94 -16.25
N ILE A 101 -15.03 -16.07 -16.70
CA ILE A 101 -15.89 -16.93 -15.88
C ILE A 101 -15.08 -17.54 -14.73
N GLU A 102 -13.88 -18.03 -15.00
CA GLU A 102 -12.97 -18.59 -14.01
C GLU A 102 -12.65 -17.55 -12.92
N TYR A 103 -12.23 -16.35 -13.32
CA TYR A 103 -12.00 -15.24 -12.41
C TYR A 103 -13.25 -14.89 -11.58
N MET A 104 -14.42 -14.83 -12.22
CA MET A 104 -15.67 -14.56 -11.52
C MET A 104 -15.99 -15.63 -10.46
N VAL A 105 -15.86 -16.91 -10.80
CA VAL A 105 -16.21 -18.01 -9.90
C VAL A 105 -15.18 -18.15 -8.77
N GLN A 106 -13.89 -18.15 -9.09
CA GLN A 106 -12.82 -18.36 -8.12
C GLN A 106 -12.59 -17.13 -7.25
N PHE A 107 -12.43 -15.94 -7.83
CA PHE A 107 -12.15 -14.72 -7.07
C PHE A 107 -13.42 -14.03 -6.60
N GLN A 108 -14.30 -13.61 -7.52
CA GLN A 108 -15.40 -12.70 -7.15
C GLN A 108 -16.49 -13.40 -6.32
N PHE A 109 -16.81 -14.65 -6.63
CA PHE A 109 -17.78 -15.44 -5.87
C PHE A 109 -17.10 -16.28 -4.79
N GLY A 110 -16.03 -16.99 -5.10
CA GLY A 110 -15.30 -17.81 -4.13
C GLY A 110 -14.61 -16.95 -3.07
N TYR A 111 -13.59 -16.20 -3.48
CA TYR A 111 -12.72 -15.48 -2.56
C TYR A 111 -13.33 -14.21 -1.94
N MET A 112 -14.06 -13.40 -2.71
CA MET A 112 -14.63 -12.14 -2.22
C MET A 112 -15.96 -12.34 -1.49
N TYR A 113 -16.79 -13.31 -1.93
CA TYR A 113 -18.09 -13.54 -1.31
C TYR A 113 -18.10 -14.74 -0.36
N TRP A 114 -17.80 -15.95 -0.83
CA TRP A 114 -17.96 -17.16 -0.01
C TRP A 114 -16.96 -17.26 1.13
N ARG A 115 -15.68 -16.92 0.92
CA ARG A 115 -14.70 -16.83 2.02
C ARG A 115 -15.18 -15.84 3.08
N TYR A 116 -15.66 -14.67 2.66
CA TYR A 116 -16.11 -13.62 3.59
C TYR A 116 -17.46 -13.93 4.27
N PHE A 117 -18.36 -14.62 3.57
CA PHE A 117 -19.56 -15.19 4.16
C PHE A 117 -19.18 -16.22 5.23
N MET A 118 -18.24 -17.12 4.94
CA MET A 118 -17.76 -18.10 5.90
C MET A 118 -17.05 -17.44 7.07
N TRP A 119 -16.29 -16.36 6.86
CA TRP A 119 -15.71 -15.56 7.94
C TRP A 119 -16.79 -15.18 8.97
N ASN A 120 -17.92 -14.65 8.52
CA ASN A 120 -19.01 -14.21 9.40
C ASN A 120 -19.81 -15.34 10.07
N PHE A 121 -19.80 -16.56 9.53
CA PHE A 121 -20.65 -17.67 10.02
C PHE A 121 -19.87 -18.93 10.45
N SER A 122 -18.55 -18.91 10.37
CA SER A 122 -17.63 -19.96 10.80
C SER A 122 -16.52 -19.42 11.72
N GLY A 123 -16.00 -18.23 11.44
CA GLY A 123 -14.84 -17.66 12.13
C GLY A 123 -13.77 -17.15 11.16
N LYS A 124 -12.78 -16.40 11.65
CA LYS A 124 -11.62 -15.87 10.89
C LYS A 124 -10.30 -16.12 11.58
N ASN A 125 -9.23 -16.24 10.81
CA ASN A 125 -7.89 -16.37 11.36
C ASN A 125 -7.26 -15.06 11.82
N ASN A 126 -7.50 -13.94 11.13
CA ASN A 126 -7.01 -12.61 11.50
C ASN A 126 -7.81 -11.46 10.82
N ASP A 127 -7.48 -10.21 11.14
CA ASP A 127 -8.08 -8.99 10.57
C ASP A 127 -7.30 -8.40 9.38
N LEU A 128 -6.26 -9.09 8.91
CA LEU A 128 -5.43 -8.64 7.79
C LEU A 128 -6.18 -8.86 6.46
N GLN A 129 -5.95 -7.97 5.50
CA GLN A 129 -6.54 -8.10 4.18
C GLN A 129 -5.90 -9.27 3.45
N GLY A 130 -6.70 -10.27 3.09
CA GLY A 130 -6.23 -11.42 2.32
C GLY A 130 -5.78 -11.07 0.90
N ARG A 131 -4.65 -11.65 0.50
CA ARG A 131 -4.08 -11.55 -0.86
C ARG A 131 -3.62 -12.90 -1.41
N TYR A 132 -4.39 -13.96 -1.14
CA TYR A 132 -3.98 -15.35 -1.39
C TYR A 132 -2.65 -15.70 -0.70
N ASN A 133 -2.45 -15.18 0.51
CA ASN A 133 -1.23 -15.30 1.31
C ASN A 133 -1.52 -15.86 2.72
N GLY A 134 -2.68 -16.51 2.91
CA GLY A 134 -3.13 -17.02 4.20
C GLY A 134 -3.81 -16.00 5.11
N ASP A 135 -3.73 -14.69 4.84
CA ASP A 135 -4.42 -13.66 5.63
C ASP A 135 -5.93 -13.56 5.34
N GLY A 136 -6.70 -13.14 6.35
CA GLY A 136 -8.13 -12.89 6.22
C GLY A 136 -8.94 -14.13 5.81
N GLU A 137 -8.43 -15.33 6.08
CA GLU A 137 -9.11 -16.58 5.78
C GLU A 137 -10.15 -16.91 6.85
N TRP A 138 -11.21 -17.61 6.44
CA TRP A 138 -12.15 -18.15 7.41
C TRP A 138 -11.55 -19.36 8.12
N ILE A 139 -11.97 -19.64 9.35
CA ILE A 139 -11.62 -20.88 10.08
C ILE A 139 -12.86 -21.47 10.73
N SER A 140 -12.84 -22.77 10.94
CA SER A 140 -13.91 -23.49 11.63
C SER A 140 -13.66 -23.55 13.13
N GLY A 141 -12.42 -23.56 13.59
CA GLY A 141 -12.05 -23.88 14.97
C GLY A 141 -11.87 -25.38 15.19
N PHE A 142 -11.73 -26.15 14.10
CA PHE A 142 -11.39 -27.56 14.12
C PHE A 142 -10.16 -27.76 13.26
N ASP A 143 -9.02 -28.03 13.90
CA ASP A 143 -7.71 -28.06 13.23
C ASP A 143 -7.67 -29.00 12.02
N PHE A 144 -8.35 -30.15 12.08
CA PHE A 144 -8.44 -31.07 10.94
C PHE A 144 -9.04 -30.42 9.68
N PHE A 145 -10.11 -29.63 9.82
CA PHE A 145 -10.75 -28.97 8.67
C PHE A 145 -9.97 -27.74 8.22
N ASP A 146 -9.36 -27.03 9.17
CA ASP A 146 -8.65 -25.80 8.89
C ASP A 146 -7.28 -26.10 8.25
N SER A 147 -6.54 -27.09 8.77
CA SER A 147 -5.24 -27.53 8.23
C SER A 147 -5.30 -28.04 6.79
N MET A 148 -6.41 -28.66 6.38
CA MET A 148 -6.61 -29.08 4.98
C MET A 148 -6.68 -27.92 3.98
N ARG A 149 -6.85 -26.70 4.46
CA ARG A 149 -7.27 -25.56 3.65
C ARG A 149 -6.29 -24.39 3.73
N ILE A 150 -5.73 -24.15 4.91
CA ILE A 150 -4.84 -23.00 5.18
C ILE A 150 -3.50 -23.40 5.82
N GLY A 151 -3.14 -24.68 5.75
CA GLY A 151 -1.90 -25.20 6.34
C GLY A 151 -2.00 -25.45 7.85
N SER A 152 -0.96 -26.05 8.42
CA SER A 152 -0.95 -26.55 9.80
C SER A 152 -1.46 -25.52 10.82
N GLN A 153 -2.46 -25.90 11.61
CA GLN A 153 -2.94 -25.13 12.78
C GLN A 153 -2.29 -25.59 14.10
N ASP A 154 -1.36 -26.54 14.05
CA ASP A 154 -0.63 -27.01 15.22
C ASP A 154 0.57 -26.11 15.51
N ASN A 155 0.82 -25.82 16.80
CA ASN A 155 1.95 -25.01 17.29
C ASN A 155 2.09 -23.63 16.59
N LEU A 156 0.97 -22.94 16.36
CA LEU A 156 0.97 -21.60 15.77
C LEU A 156 1.86 -20.64 16.59
N PRO A 157 2.53 -19.67 15.95
CA PRO A 157 3.28 -18.65 16.68
C PRO A 157 2.39 -17.89 17.66
N ASP A 158 2.94 -17.53 18.84
CA ASP A 158 2.21 -16.82 19.92
C ASP A 158 1.42 -15.60 19.40
N ALA A 159 2.00 -14.85 18.47
CA ALA A 159 1.41 -13.64 17.90
C ALA A 159 0.21 -13.91 16.97
N VAL A 160 0.10 -15.11 16.41
CA VAL A 160 -1.01 -15.55 15.56
C VAL A 160 -2.10 -16.21 16.40
N GLU A 161 -1.71 -17.08 17.34
CA GLU A 161 -2.66 -17.77 18.21
C GLU A 161 -3.42 -16.80 19.12
N ASN A 162 -2.71 -15.79 19.67
CA ASN A 162 -3.27 -14.82 20.60
C ASN A 162 -3.69 -13.50 19.93
N ASP A 163 -3.80 -13.46 18.59
CA ASP A 163 -4.37 -12.30 17.92
C ASP A 163 -5.85 -12.18 18.32
N LYS A 164 -6.25 -11.05 18.90
CA LYS A 164 -7.64 -10.81 19.34
C LYS A 164 -8.65 -10.93 18.19
N SER A 165 -8.21 -10.79 16.94
CA SER A 165 -9.07 -10.97 15.77
C SER A 165 -9.23 -12.42 15.30
N ARG A 166 -8.53 -13.39 15.90
CA ARG A 166 -8.69 -14.80 15.58
C ARG A 166 -9.94 -15.35 16.27
N ASN A 167 -11.02 -15.50 15.51
CA ASN A 167 -12.36 -15.78 16.06
C ASN A 167 -12.86 -17.13 15.54
N THR A 168 -13.32 -18.04 16.42
CA THR A 168 -13.83 -19.37 16.03
C THR A 168 -15.28 -19.59 16.48
N TYR A 169 -16.18 -19.88 15.53
CA TYR A 169 -17.60 -20.12 15.80
C TYR A 169 -18.02 -21.58 15.65
N TYR A 170 -17.08 -22.49 15.39
CA TYR A 170 -17.31 -23.95 15.34
C TYR A 170 -18.39 -24.37 14.33
N LEU A 171 -18.54 -23.59 13.25
CA LEU A 171 -19.59 -23.74 12.22
C LEU A 171 -21.03 -23.67 12.77
N LEU A 172 -21.22 -23.32 14.05
CA LEU A 172 -22.54 -23.34 14.70
C LEU A 172 -23.54 -22.39 14.04
N PRO A 173 -23.18 -21.12 13.71
CA PRO A 173 -24.08 -20.23 12.99
C PRO A 173 -24.44 -20.78 11.60
N LEU A 174 -23.45 -21.27 10.85
CA LEU A 174 -23.64 -21.86 9.53
C LEU A 174 -24.59 -23.05 9.56
N ILE A 175 -24.35 -24.04 10.43
CA ILE A 175 -25.17 -25.25 10.56
C ILE A 175 -26.61 -24.88 10.92
N LEU A 176 -26.81 -23.96 11.88
CA LEU A 176 -28.15 -23.55 12.28
C LEU A 176 -28.89 -22.80 11.16
N GLY A 177 -28.18 -21.98 10.38
CA GLY A 177 -28.72 -21.34 9.18
C GLY A 177 -29.14 -22.35 8.11
N ILE A 178 -28.34 -23.38 7.85
CA ILE A 178 -28.68 -24.47 6.92
C ILE A 178 -29.94 -25.23 7.40
N ILE A 179 -30.04 -25.54 8.70
CA ILE A 179 -31.25 -26.16 9.27
C ILE A 179 -32.47 -25.26 9.03
N GLY A 180 -32.33 -23.95 9.19
CA GLY A 180 -33.39 -22.99 8.91
C GLY A 180 -33.82 -22.93 7.46
N ILE A 181 -32.86 -23.00 6.53
CA ILE A 181 -33.14 -23.12 5.09
C ILE A 181 -33.97 -24.38 4.81
N LEU A 182 -33.48 -25.54 5.26
CA LEU A 182 -34.16 -26.83 5.05
C LEU A 182 -35.57 -26.83 5.66
N PHE A 183 -35.71 -26.26 6.86
CA PHE A 183 -36.99 -26.10 7.52
C PHE A 183 -37.93 -25.21 6.70
N GLN A 184 -37.47 -24.02 6.27
CA GLN A 184 -38.31 -23.09 5.51
C GLN A 184 -38.74 -23.67 4.16
N VAL A 185 -37.84 -24.34 3.44
CA VAL A 185 -38.16 -25.03 2.17
C VAL A 185 -39.28 -26.05 2.38
N SER A 186 -39.24 -26.81 3.49
CA SER A 186 -40.25 -27.84 3.79
C SER A 186 -41.61 -27.25 4.17
N LYS A 187 -41.66 -26.08 4.81
CA LYS A 187 -42.91 -25.50 5.34
C LYS A 187 -43.53 -24.45 4.41
N ASN A 188 -42.71 -23.60 3.80
CA ASN A 188 -43.17 -22.50 2.96
C ASN A 188 -42.17 -22.19 1.84
N PRO A 189 -42.21 -22.95 0.73
CA PRO A 189 -41.29 -22.74 -0.39
C PRO A 189 -41.44 -21.37 -1.04
N LYS A 190 -42.64 -20.76 -1.00
CA LYS A 190 -42.85 -19.41 -1.56
C LYS A 190 -42.07 -18.34 -0.80
N GLN A 191 -42.12 -18.37 0.53
CA GLN A 191 -41.32 -17.45 1.35
C GLN A 191 -39.82 -17.73 1.24
N PHE A 192 -39.44 -19.01 1.14
CA PHE A 192 -38.05 -19.38 0.88
C PHE A 192 -37.52 -18.72 -0.40
N TRP A 193 -38.27 -18.78 -1.51
CA TRP A 193 -37.85 -18.15 -2.76
C TRP A 193 -37.70 -16.63 -2.64
N VAL A 194 -38.56 -15.96 -1.88
CA VAL A 194 -38.42 -14.51 -1.64
C VAL A 194 -37.11 -14.21 -0.90
N LEU A 195 -36.80 -14.94 0.17
CA LEU A 195 -35.55 -14.76 0.91
C LEU A 195 -34.33 -15.16 0.10
N LEU A 196 -34.39 -16.26 -0.66
CA LEU A 196 -33.29 -16.71 -1.51
C LEU A 196 -32.96 -15.67 -2.59
N ILE A 197 -33.97 -15.12 -3.27
CA ILE A 197 -33.74 -14.07 -4.26
C ILE A 197 -33.12 -12.86 -3.58
N PHE A 198 -33.62 -12.46 -2.41
CA PHE A 198 -33.04 -11.32 -1.69
C PHE A 198 -31.58 -11.58 -1.30
N PHE A 199 -31.27 -12.75 -0.73
CA PHE A 199 -29.92 -13.20 -0.41
C PHE A 199 -28.97 -13.17 -1.61
N LEU A 200 -29.42 -13.68 -2.76
CA LEU A 200 -28.62 -13.69 -3.99
C LEU A 200 -28.40 -12.28 -4.53
N PHE A 201 -29.43 -11.42 -4.50
CA PHE A 201 -29.33 -10.05 -5.01
C PHE A 201 -28.46 -9.16 -4.12
N THR A 202 -28.53 -9.31 -2.80
CA THR A 202 -27.69 -8.56 -1.86
C THR A 202 -26.35 -9.23 -1.55
N GLY A 203 -25.99 -10.26 -2.31
CA GLY A 203 -24.73 -10.99 -2.18
C GLY A 203 -24.06 -11.16 -3.54
N LEU A 204 -24.22 -12.32 -4.15
CA LEU A 204 -23.57 -12.67 -5.42
C LEU A 204 -23.91 -11.71 -6.57
N ALA A 205 -25.14 -11.19 -6.66
CA ALA A 205 -25.50 -10.27 -7.74
C ALA A 205 -24.86 -8.89 -7.58
N ILE A 206 -24.66 -8.42 -6.33
CA ILE A 206 -23.88 -7.19 -6.08
C ILE A 206 -22.43 -7.41 -6.54
N GLN A 207 -21.81 -8.53 -6.18
CA GLN A 207 -20.44 -8.85 -6.64
C GLN A 207 -20.35 -8.97 -8.17
N PHE A 208 -21.39 -9.54 -8.79
CA PHE A 208 -21.52 -9.53 -10.23
C PHE A 208 -21.58 -8.09 -10.77
N TYR A 209 -22.46 -7.25 -10.22
CA TYR A 209 -22.67 -5.88 -10.70
C TYR A 209 -21.46 -4.97 -10.49
N THR A 210 -20.86 -4.97 -9.30
CA THR A 210 -19.73 -4.09 -8.95
C THR A 210 -18.42 -4.51 -9.61
N ASN A 211 -18.33 -5.77 -10.05
CA ASN A 211 -17.19 -6.31 -10.78
C ASN A 211 -15.84 -5.98 -10.09
N PRO A 212 -15.67 -6.35 -8.82
CA PRO A 212 -14.47 -5.99 -8.08
C PRO A 212 -13.25 -6.57 -8.79
N TYR A 213 -12.19 -5.76 -8.85
CA TYR A 213 -10.90 -6.19 -9.37
C TYR A 213 -10.12 -6.98 -8.31
N ILE A 214 -9.07 -7.67 -8.75
CA ILE A 214 -8.28 -8.54 -7.88
C ILE A 214 -7.56 -7.73 -6.79
N PHE A 215 -7.72 -8.15 -5.53
CA PHE A 215 -7.23 -7.46 -4.32
C PHE A 215 -7.67 -5.99 -4.19
N GLN A 216 -8.96 -5.74 -4.41
CA GLN A 216 -9.55 -4.45 -4.06
C GLN A 216 -9.27 -4.09 -2.58
N PRO A 217 -8.85 -2.85 -2.25
CA PRO A 217 -8.51 -2.48 -0.89
C PRO A 217 -9.68 -2.68 0.08
N ARG A 218 -9.38 -3.36 1.19
CA ARG A 218 -10.27 -3.71 2.31
C ARG A 218 -11.40 -4.66 1.93
N GLU A 219 -11.77 -5.51 2.87
CA GLU A 219 -13.04 -6.23 2.82
C GLU A 219 -14.19 -5.25 3.09
N ARG A 220 -15.25 -5.28 2.27
CA ARG A 220 -16.33 -4.27 2.29
C ARG A 220 -17.62 -4.85 2.89
N ASP A 221 -17.64 -5.05 4.20
CA ASP A 221 -18.82 -5.50 4.98
C ASP A 221 -20.14 -4.89 4.53
N TYR A 222 -20.17 -3.57 4.38
CA TYR A 222 -21.38 -2.82 4.07
C TYR A 222 -22.00 -3.18 2.72
N SER A 223 -21.22 -3.72 1.77
CA SER A 223 -21.72 -4.11 0.46
C SER A 223 -22.44 -5.46 0.47
N LEU A 224 -22.19 -6.29 1.48
CA LEU A 224 -22.68 -7.67 1.58
C LEU A 224 -23.62 -7.89 2.78
N VAL A 225 -23.74 -6.92 3.69
CA VAL A 225 -24.54 -7.02 4.92
C VAL A 225 -25.99 -7.46 4.68
N GLY A 226 -26.57 -7.13 3.52
CA GLY A 226 -27.92 -7.55 3.15
C GLY A 226 -28.06 -9.08 3.08
N SER A 227 -27.11 -9.79 2.46
CA SER A 227 -27.20 -11.25 2.40
C SER A 227 -26.93 -11.90 3.76
N PHE A 228 -26.06 -11.28 4.57
CA PHE A 228 -25.77 -11.74 5.92
C PHE A 228 -26.99 -11.63 6.84
N TYR A 229 -27.78 -10.55 6.71
CA TYR A 229 -29.05 -10.42 7.41
C TYR A 229 -30.06 -11.49 7.01
N VAL A 230 -30.16 -11.83 5.72
CA VAL A 230 -31.04 -12.91 5.29
C VAL A 230 -30.58 -14.25 5.88
N PHE A 231 -29.27 -14.50 5.91
CA PHE A 231 -28.76 -15.72 6.52
C PHE A 231 -29.03 -15.77 8.03
N ALA A 232 -28.90 -14.65 8.74
CA ALA A 232 -29.27 -14.55 10.15
C ALA A 232 -30.77 -14.84 10.41
N LEU A 233 -31.66 -14.46 9.48
CA LEU A 233 -33.07 -14.87 9.55
C LEU A 233 -33.22 -16.39 9.44
N TRP A 234 -32.47 -17.04 8.54
CA TRP A 234 -32.45 -18.50 8.47
C TRP A 234 -31.88 -19.13 9.74
N ILE A 235 -30.86 -18.55 10.38
CA ILE A 235 -30.39 -19.02 11.70
C ILE A 235 -31.54 -19.02 12.71
N GLY A 236 -32.32 -17.93 12.79
CA GLY A 236 -33.50 -17.84 13.65
C GLY A 236 -34.58 -18.88 13.31
N LEU A 237 -34.85 -19.12 12.03
CA LEU A 237 -35.75 -20.18 11.57
C LEU A 237 -35.22 -21.57 11.90
N GLY A 238 -33.89 -21.75 11.93
CA GLY A 238 -33.23 -22.99 12.34
C GLY A 238 -33.55 -23.38 13.78
N VAL A 239 -33.60 -22.41 14.69
CA VAL A 239 -34.04 -22.64 16.08
C VAL A 239 -35.45 -23.21 16.12
N TYR A 240 -36.37 -22.62 15.35
CA TYR A 240 -37.73 -23.12 15.27
C TYR A 240 -37.81 -24.49 14.57
N GLY A 241 -36.96 -24.72 13.55
CA GLY A 241 -36.86 -26.01 12.88
C GLY A 241 -36.42 -27.14 13.80
N LEU A 242 -35.43 -26.89 14.66
CA LEU A 242 -35.03 -27.84 15.71
C LEU A 242 -36.19 -28.13 16.67
N PHE A 243 -36.90 -27.08 17.12
CA PHE A 243 -38.08 -27.27 17.95
C PHE A 243 -39.18 -28.10 17.24
N ASP A 244 -39.47 -27.82 15.96
CA ASP A 244 -40.49 -28.54 15.18
C ASP A 244 -40.16 -30.02 14.98
N GLU A 245 -38.88 -30.35 14.86
CA GLU A 245 -38.44 -31.73 14.69
C GLU A 245 -38.46 -32.49 16.02
N PHE A 246 -37.90 -31.90 17.08
CA PHE A 246 -37.77 -32.55 18.39
C PHE A 246 -39.07 -32.56 19.23
N ARG A 247 -40.10 -31.77 18.90
CA ARG A 247 -41.38 -31.79 19.63
C ARG A 247 -42.12 -33.13 19.49
N LYS A 248 -41.70 -33.97 18.55
CA LYS A 248 -42.18 -35.35 18.39
C LYS A 248 -41.64 -36.27 19.50
N LEU A 249 -40.52 -35.91 20.13
CA LEU A 249 -39.81 -36.71 21.13
C LEU A 249 -39.98 -36.17 22.56
N LEU A 250 -40.15 -34.86 22.73
CA LEU A 250 -40.22 -34.19 24.03
C LEU A 250 -41.42 -33.23 24.11
N SER A 251 -41.91 -32.97 25.33
CA SER A 251 -43.05 -32.06 25.51
C SER A 251 -42.69 -30.62 25.11
N PRO A 252 -43.56 -29.90 24.39
CA PRO A 252 -43.29 -28.53 23.95
C PRO A 252 -42.96 -27.55 25.08
N LYS A 253 -43.52 -27.74 26.28
CA LYS A 253 -43.29 -26.89 27.46
C LYS A 253 -41.84 -26.93 27.95
N ILE A 254 -41.15 -28.06 27.75
CA ILE A 254 -39.74 -28.23 28.12
C ILE A 254 -38.86 -27.92 26.91
N LEU A 255 -39.23 -28.42 25.74
CA LEU A 255 -38.40 -28.32 24.55
C LEU A 255 -38.20 -26.87 24.08
N ALA A 256 -39.26 -26.05 24.07
CA ALA A 256 -39.16 -24.66 23.61
C ALA A 256 -38.10 -23.83 24.38
N PRO A 257 -38.13 -23.77 25.73
CA PRO A 257 -37.09 -23.05 26.46
C PRO A 257 -35.71 -23.70 26.32
N VAL A 258 -35.61 -25.04 26.31
CA VAL A 258 -34.31 -25.73 26.16
C VAL A 258 -33.65 -25.40 24.82
N VAL A 259 -34.38 -25.58 23.70
CA VAL A 259 -33.86 -25.28 22.35
C VAL A 259 -33.46 -23.81 22.23
N THR A 260 -34.30 -22.90 22.74
CA THR A 260 -34.00 -21.47 22.70
C THR A 260 -32.71 -21.14 23.47
N ILE A 261 -32.58 -21.63 24.71
CA ILE A 261 -31.39 -21.37 25.54
C ILE A 261 -30.14 -21.97 24.91
N VAL A 262 -30.20 -23.25 24.47
CA VAL A 262 -29.05 -23.93 23.87
C VAL A 262 -28.62 -23.21 22.59
N CYS A 263 -29.54 -22.87 21.69
CA CYS A 263 -29.20 -22.15 20.45
C CYS A 263 -28.70 -20.72 20.73
N PHE A 264 -29.25 -20.03 21.73
CA PHE A 264 -28.79 -18.70 22.12
C PHE A 264 -27.35 -18.73 22.65
N LEU A 265 -27.03 -19.73 23.48
CA LEU A 265 -25.67 -19.93 23.98
C LEU A 265 -24.71 -20.38 22.86
N ALA A 266 -25.17 -21.26 21.96
CA ALA A 266 -24.33 -21.81 20.90
C ALA A 266 -23.96 -20.80 19.81
N VAL A 267 -24.87 -19.87 19.46
CA VAL A 267 -24.67 -18.96 18.33
C VAL A 267 -24.48 -17.50 18.81
N PRO A 268 -25.52 -16.76 19.23
CA PRO A 268 -25.34 -15.38 19.72
C PRO A 268 -24.28 -15.21 20.81
N THR A 269 -24.23 -16.10 21.82
CA THR A 269 -23.27 -15.94 22.93
C THR A 269 -21.83 -16.24 22.50
N VAL A 270 -21.58 -17.31 21.72
CA VAL A 270 -20.25 -17.59 21.17
C VAL A 270 -19.77 -16.45 20.28
N MET A 271 -20.62 -15.98 19.35
CA MET A 271 -20.26 -14.85 18.50
C MET A 271 -20.02 -13.57 19.31
N ALA A 272 -20.82 -13.29 20.33
CA ALA A 272 -20.58 -12.13 21.18
C ALA A 272 -19.25 -12.25 21.95
N PHE A 273 -18.94 -13.41 22.52
CA PHE A 273 -17.70 -13.66 23.27
C PHE A 273 -16.47 -13.53 22.37
N GLN A 274 -16.49 -14.21 21.21
CA GLN A 274 -15.36 -14.26 20.28
C GLN A 274 -15.08 -12.96 19.53
N ASN A 275 -16.02 -12.00 19.51
CA ASN A 275 -15.82 -10.74 18.79
C ASN A 275 -15.79 -9.53 19.73
N TRP A 276 -15.87 -9.72 21.05
CA TRP A 276 -16.04 -8.58 21.95
C TRP A 276 -14.79 -7.70 21.99
N ASP A 277 -13.62 -8.31 22.07
CA ASP A 277 -12.35 -7.65 22.30
C ASP A 277 -11.72 -7.04 21.03
N ASP A 278 -11.95 -7.62 19.85
CA ASP A 278 -11.52 -7.04 18.57
C ASP A 278 -12.49 -5.98 18.00
N HIS A 279 -13.76 -5.99 18.43
CA HIS A 279 -14.74 -4.95 18.05
C HIS A 279 -14.89 -3.83 19.08
N ASP A 280 -14.32 -3.96 20.29
CA ASP A 280 -14.34 -2.88 21.26
C ASP A 280 -13.48 -1.70 20.77
N ARG A 281 -14.12 -0.56 20.56
CA ARG A 281 -13.48 0.71 20.18
C ARG A 281 -13.47 1.71 21.33
N SER A 282 -13.94 1.30 22.51
CA SER A 282 -13.97 2.12 23.72
C SER A 282 -12.60 2.64 24.06
N ASN A 283 -12.54 3.91 24.45
CA ASN A 283 -11.30 4.59 24.84
C ASN A 283 -10.18 4.55 23.80
N ARG A 284 -10.39 4.21 22.52
CA ARG A 284 -9.31 4.16 21.53
C ARG A 284 -9.07 5.54 20.92
N TYR A 285 -7.99 6.21 21.34
CA TYR A 285 -7.65 7.57 20.92
C TYR A 285 -6.48 7.67 19.93
N THR A 286 -6.03 6.55 19.34
CA THR A 286 -4.86 6.49 18.44
C THR A 286 -5.01 7.39 17.21
N ALA A 287 -6.17 7.37 16.55
CA ALA A 287 -6.45 8.25 15.41
C ALA A 287 -6.47 9.73 15.79
N ASN A 288 -7.00 10.08 16.97
CA ASN A 288 -6.99 11.45 17.48
C ASN A 288 -5.56 11.92 17.82
N ALA A 289 -4.77 11.06 18.47
CA ALA A 289 -3.37 11.30 18.77
C ALA A 289 -2.55 11.54 17.49
N SER A 290 -2.79 10.73 16.45
CA SER A 290 -2.14 10.91 15.15
C SER A 290 -2.50 12.25 14.49
N ALA A 291 -3.78 12.62 14.49
CA ALA A 291 -4.22 13.91 13.97
C ALA A 291 -3.52 15.08 14.69
N LYS A 292 -3.50 15.06 16.02
CA LYS A 292 -2.84 16.09 16.83
C LYS A 292 -1.34 16.14 16.56
N ALA A 293 -0.66 15.00 16.49
CA ALA A 293 0.77 14.97 16.20
C ALA A 293 1.13 15.61 14.84
N TYR A 294 0.33 15.40 13.80
CA TYR A 294 0.50 16.07 12.49
C TYR A 294 0.23 17.58 12.57
N LEU A 295 -0.79 18.01 13.30
CA LEU A 295 -1.08 19.44 13.48
C LEU A 295 0.02 20.12 14.30
N ASP A 296 0.46 19.50 15.40
CA ASP A 296 1.54 19.98 16.29
C ASP A 296 2.91 20.04 15.60
N SER A 297 3.07 19.27 14.53
CA SER A 297 4.25 19.33 13.66
C SER A 297 4.30 20.60 12.80
N CYS A 298 3.15 21.24 12.58
CA CYS A 298 3.05 22.47 11.80
C CYS A 298 3.30 23.68 12.69
N GLN A 299 4.09 24.63 12.20
CA GLN A 299 4.37 25.90 12.88
C GLN A 299 3.07 26.62 13.25
N GLU A 300 2.92 26.93 14.53
CA GLU A 300 1.75 27.60 15.11
C GLU A 300 1.64 29.05 14.63
N ASP A 301 0.41 29.51 14.40
CA ASP A 301 0.02 30.89 14.03
C ASP A 301 0.70 31.47 12.78
N ALA A 302 1.42 30.64 12.01
CA ALA A 302 2.08 31.04 10.77
C ALA A 302 1.15 30.95 9.53
N GLY A 303 -0.11 30.56 9.73
CA GLY A 303 -1.04 30.21 8.65
C GLY A 303 -0.52 29.05 7.81
N ALA A 304 0.13 28.08 8.45
CA ALA A 304 0.73 26.91 7.79
C ALA A 304 -0.30 26.18 6.91
N ILE A 305 0.17 25.59 5.81
CA ILE A 305 -0.64 24.79 4.91
C ILE A 305 -0.09 23.37 4.95
N LEU A 306 -0.92 22.41 5.37
CA LEU A 306 -0.60 20.99 5.38
C LEU A 306 -1.30 20.29 4.22
N PHE A 307 -0.51 19.83 3.26
CA PHE A 307 -0.99 18.95 2.20
C PHE A 307 -1.07 17.52 2.72
N THR A 308 -2.24 16.92 2.54
CA THR A 308 -2.55 15.53 2.87
C THR A 308 -3.00 14.79 1.62
N ILE A 309 -3.00 13.46 1.65
CA ILE A 309 -3.16 12.68 0.41
C ILE A 309 -4.54 12.04 0.34
N GLY A 310 -4.99 11.36 1.39
CA GLY A 310 -6.19 10.53 1.35
C GLY A 310 -7.00 10.52 2.63
N ASP A 311 -7.93 9.58 2.71
CA ASP A 311 -8.89 9.52 3.82
C ASP A 311 -8.20 9.29 5.18
N ASN A 312 -7.17 8.43 5.20
CA ASN A 312 -6.53 7.95 6.42
C ASN A 312 -5.71 9.02 7.15
N ASP A 313 -5.13 9.98 6.42
CA ASP A 313 -4.43 11.13 7.01
C ASP A 313 -5.36 12.35 7.12
N THR A 314 -6.27 12.57 6.17
CA THR A 314 -7.11 13.78 6.13
C THR A 314 -8.26 13.76 7.14
N PHE A 315 -9.03 12.66 7.23
CA PHE A 315 -10.26 12.66 8.02
C PHE A 315 -10.03 12.81 9.53
N PRO A 316 -9.01 12.18 10.14
CA PRO A 316 -8.69 12.44 11.54
C PRO A 316 -8.34 13.91 11.82
N LEU A 317 -7.65 14.57 10.89
CA LEU A 317 -7.27 15.98 11.02
C LEU A 317 -8.49 16.90 10.91
N TRP A 318 -9.38 16.65 9.95
CA TRP A 318 -10.64 17.37 9.86
C TRP A 318 -11.50 17.15 11.10
N TYR A 319 -11.57 15.94 11.63
CA TYR A 319 -12.27 15.72 12.90
C TYR A 319 -11.66 16.57 14.04
N ALA A 320 -10.32 16.61 14.16
CA ALA A 320 -9.66 17.41 15.18
C ALA A 320 -9.94 18.92 15.03
N GLN A 321 -10.01 19.45 13.80
CA GLN A 321 -10.33 20.86 13.56
C GLN A 321 -11.82 21.16 13.70
N GLU A 322 -12.68 20.42 12.99
CA GLU A 322 -14.10 20.70 12.84
C GLU A 322 -14.90 20.38 14.11
N ILE A 323 -14.51 19.34 14.84
CA ILE A 323 -15.23 18.87 16.03
C ILE A 323 -14.52 19.29 17.31
N GLU A 324 -13.20 19.12 17.40
CA GLU A 324 -12.45 19.46 18.63
C GLU A 324 -11.95 20.91 18.66
N GLY A 325 -12.00 21.65 17.55
CA GLY A 325 -11.50 23.02 17.47
C GLY A 325 -9.98 23.12 17.65
N TYR A 326 -9.23 22.06 17.33
CA TYR A 326 -7.79 21.98 17.56
C TYR A 326 -6.99 22.50 16.37
N ARG A 327 -6.05 23.43 16.60
CA ARG A 327 -5.12 23.96 15.57
C ARG A 327 -5.83 24.42 14.30
N THR A 328 -6.87 25.24 14.46
CA THR A 328 -7.67 25.79 13.35
C THR A 328 -6.95 26.89 12.55
N ASP A 329 -5.73 27.26 12.97
CA ASP A 329 -4.78 28.11 12.26
C ASP A 329 -4.20 27.40 11.02
N VAL A 330 -4.04 26.07 11.07
CA VAL A 330 -3.47 25.26 9.99
C VAL A 330 -4.49 25.02 8.88
N ARG A 331 -4.11 25.26 7.62
CA ARG A 331 -4.94 24.91 6.45
C ARG A 331 -4.65 23.50 5.98
N ILE A 332 -5.61 22.59 6.10
CA ILE A 332 -5.50 21.24 5.52
C ILE A 332 -5.96 21.25 4.06
N VAL A 333 -5.13 20.75 3.15
CA VAL A 333 -5.43 20.61 1.72
C VAL A 333 -5.24 19.13 1.30
N CYS A 334 -6.33 18.41 1.09
CA CYS A 334 -6.32 17.04 0.59
C CYS A 334 -6.07 17.06 -0.92
N THR A 335 -4.91 16.58 -1.37
CA THR A 335 -4.47 16.64 -2.77
C THR A 335 -5.36 15.80 -3.69
N SER A 336 -5.91 14.68 -3.20
CA SER A 336 -6.89 13.87 -3.95
C SER A 336 -8.19 14.63 -4.27
N LEU A 337 -8.64 15.48 -3.34
CA LEU A 337 -9.82 16.33 -3.55
C LEU A 337 -9.49 17.62 -4.29
N PHE A 338 -8.22 18.04 -4.28
CA PHE A 338 -7.72 19.24 -4.98
C PHE A 338 -7.74 19.14 -6.51
N GLU A 339 -8.10 17.95 -7.04
CA GLU A 339 -8.49 17.74 -8.45
C GLU A 339 -9.92 18.24 -8.77
N THR A 340 -10.73 18.49 -7.75
CA THR A 340 -12.13 18.90 -7.90
C THR A 340 -12.31 20.39 -7.70
N ASP A 341 -13.12 21.01 -8.55
CA ASP A 341 -13.32 22.45 -8.60
C ASP A 341 -13.98 23.03 -7.35
N TRP A 342 -15.00 22.33 -6.83
CA TRP A 342 -15.68 22.70 -5.59
C TRP A 342 -14.72 22.73 -4.38
N TYR A 343 -13.74 21.82 -4.33
CA TYR A 343 -12.79 21.77 -3.23
C TYR A 343 -11.74 22.88 -3.35
N VAL A 344 -11.28 23.18 -4.58
CA VAL A 344 -10.44 24.37 -4.83
C VAL A 344 -11.17 25.64 -4.38
N ASP A 345 -12.45 25.80 -4.72
CA ASP A 345 -13.25 26.94 -4.30
C ASP A 345 -13.38 27.06 -2.77
N GLN A 346 -13.44 25.94 -2.05
CA GLN A 346 -13.43 25.94 -0.59
C GLN A 346 -12.09 26.38 -0.03
N MET A 347 -10.97 25.91 -0.60
CA MET A 347 -9.63 26.29 -0.14
C MET A 347 -9.33 27.78 -0.40
N LYS A 348 -9.91 28.36 -1.45
CA LYS A 348 -9.82 29.78 -1.77
C LYS A 348 -10.72 30.69 -0.90
N ARG A 349 -11.32 30.15 0.17
CA ARG A 349 -12.08 30.89 1.18
C ARG A 349 -11.41 30.78 2.54
N LYS A 350 -11.52 31.85 3.34
CA LYS A 350 -11.16 31.79 4.76
C LYS A 350 -12.01 30.72 5.45
N ALA A 351 -11.37 29.91 6.29
CA ALA A 351 -12.03 28.92 7.14
C ALA A 351 -11.37 29.00 8.51
N TYR A 352 -12.20 29.17 9.55
CA TYR A 352 -11.74 29.42 10.91
C TYR A 352 -10.73 30.59 10.96
N GLU A 353 -9.58 30.36 11.60
CA GLU A 353 -8.48 31.30 11.74
C GLU A 353 -7.56 31.31 10.51
N SER A 354 -7.61 30.25 9.70
CA SER A 354 -6.77 30.11 8.51
C SER A 354 -7.27 30.95 7.33
N GLU A 355 -6.42 31.84 6.84
CA GLU A 355 -6.68 32.62 5.62
C GLU A 355 -6.76 31.73 4.36
N ALA A 356 -7.48 32.21 3.34
CA ALA A 356 -7.60 31.55 2.04
C ALA A 356 -6.22 31.19 1.45
N ILE A 357 -6.13 30.07 0.72
CA ILE A 357 -4.87 29.71 0.05
C ILE A 357 -4.43 30.82 -0.92
N PRO A 358 -3.11 31.09 -1.04
CA PRO A 358 -2.61 32.01 -2.06
C PRO A 358 -2.87 31.38 -3.44
N SER A 359 -3.61 32.05 -4.33
CA SER A 359 -3.88 31.52 -5.67
C SER A 359 -4.41 32.62 -6.58
N GLN A 360 -3.92 32.68 -7.82
CA GLN A 360 -4.37 33.67 -8.82
C GLN A 360 -5.32 33.08 -9.86
N ILE A 361 -5.25 31.77 -10.13
CA ILE A 361 -6.06 31.11 -11.17
C ILE A 361 -7.55 31.21 -10.82
N THR A 362 -8.39 31.59 -11.78
CA THR A 362 -9.84 31.78 -11.56
C THR A 362 -10.66 30.51 -11.83
N HIS A 363 -11.86 30.42 -11.25
CA HIS A 363 -12.72 29.23 -11.30
C HIS A 363 -13.00 28.70 -12.71
N ASP A 364 -13.15 29.57 -13.70
CA ASP A 364 -13.36 29.17 -15.09
C ASP A 364 -12.20 28.35 -15.69
N LYS A 365 -11.00 28.44 -15.09
CA LYS A 365 -9.80 27.76 -15.55
C LYS A 365 -9.65 26.35 -14.99
N TYR A 366 -10.19 26.08 -13.79
CA TYR A 366 -10.06 24.80 -13.08
C TYR A 366 -11.39 24.08 -12.83
N ARG A 367 -12.53 24.64 -13.25
CA ARG A 367 -13.83 23.95 -13.26
C ARG A 367 -13.76 22.61 -13.99
N TRP A 368 -14.68 21.70 -13.71
CA TRP A 368 -14.76 20.41 -14.40
C TRP A 368 -14.68 20.53 -15.94
N GLY A 369 -13.79 19.76 -16.57
CA GLY A 369 -13.54 19.79 -18.01
C GLY A 369 -12.53 20.85 -18.47
N SER A 370 -12.03 21.69 -17.58
CA SER A 370 -11.08 22.77 -17.88
C SER A 370 -9.75 22.50 -17.20
N ARG A 371 -8.68 22.34 -18.00
CA ARG A 371 -7.31 22.10 -17.52
C ARG A 371 -7.21 20.97 -16.49
N ASP A 372 -8.04 19.93 -16.62
CA ASP A 372 -7.98 18.74 -15.75
C ASP A 372 -6.62 18.04 -15.86
N VAL A 373 -6.03 18.09 -17.07
CA VAL A 373 -4.69 17.62 -17.38
C VAL A 373 -3.99 18.63 -18.27
N LEU A 374 -2.73 18.92 -17.97
CA LEU A 374 -1.83 19.70 -18.80
C LEU A 374 -0.76 18.76 -19.35
N TYR A 375 -0.58 18.72 -20.66
CA TYR A 375 0.40 17.82 -21.30
C TYR A 375 1.69 18.56 -21.63
N TYR A 376 2.82 17.89 -21.48
CA TYR A 376 4.09 18.38 -22.02
C TYR A 376 4.06 18.31 -23.54
N GLN A 377 4.51 19.37 -24.21
CA GLN A 377 4.73 19.36 -25.67
C GLN A 377 6.06 20.01 -26.01
N ASN A 378 6.94 19.29 -26.69
CA ASN A 378 8.15 19.89 -27.23
C ASN A 378 7.79 20.71 -28.47
N VAL A 379 7.96 22.03 -28.37
CA VAL A 379 7.62 23.00 -29.41
C VAL A 379 8.85 23.71 -29.98
N ASP A 380 10.04 23.15 -29.79
CA ASP A 380 11.30 23.83 -30.13
C ASP A 380 11.40 24.18 -31.61
N GLN A 381 10.97 23.23 -32.45
CA GLN A 381 10.95 23.39 -33.91
C GLN A 381 9.93 24.44 -34.37
N ILE A 382 8.83 24.61 -33.64
CA ILE A 382 7.74 25.52 -34.00
C ILE A 382 8.16 26.97 -33.72
N PHE A 383 8.83 27.21 -32.60
CA PHE A 383 9.28 28.55 -32.22
C PHE A 383 10.72 28.87 -32.66
N ASN A 384 11.40 27.92 -33.32
CA ASN A 384 12.81 27.98 -33.69
C ASN A 384 13.70 28.41 -32.51
N LYS A 385 13.39 27.88 -31.32
CA LYS A 385 14.03 28.19 -30.04
C LYS A 385 13.96 26.95 -29.16
N LYS A 386 15.02 26.67 -28.41
CA LYS A 386 15.06 25.54 -27.47
C LYS A 386 14.27 25.83 -26.18
N LEU A 387 12.96 26.00 -26.29
CA LEU A 387 12.07 26.23 -25.16
C LEU A 387 12.07 25.05 -24.18
N SER A 388 12.22 23.82 -24.66
CA SER A 388 12.30 22.61 -23.82
C SER A 388 13.52 22.59 -22.89
N GLU A 389 14.61 23.26 -23.28
CA GLU A 389 15.81 23.41 -22.47
C GLU A 389 15.76 24.65 -21.57
N ASN A 390 14.89 25.62 -21.89
CA ASN A 390 14.75 26.86 -21.13
C ASN A 390 14.12 26.59 -19.77
N ARG A 391 14.72 27.19 -18.74
CA ARG A 391 14.19 27.15 -17.38
C ARG A 391 13.27 28.34 -17.15
N TRP A 392 12.01 28.08 -16.84
CA TRP A 392 11.01 29.11 -16.57
C TRP A 392 10.92 29.41 -15.09
N SER A 393 10.63 30.66 -14.72
CA SER A 393 10.17 30.92 -13.35
C SER A 393 8.82 30.23 -13.14
N VAL A 394 8.51 29.83 -11.91
CA VAL A 394 7.19 29.26 -11.60
C VAL A 394 6.07 30.28 -11.91
N GLN A 395 6.32 31.58 -11.78
CA GLN A 395 5.39 32.64 -12.16
C GLN A 395 5.13 32.66 -13.67
N ASP A 396 6.17 32.54 -14.51
CA ASP A 396 6.01 32.48 -15.98
C ASP A 396 5.25 31.22 -16.40
N PHE A 397 5.52 30.09 -15.74
CA PHE A 397 4.76 28.86 -15.94
C PHE A 397 3.29 29.05 -15.61
N ILE A 398 2.96 29.64 -14.45
CA ILE A 398 1.57 29.88 -14.07
C ILE A 398 0.89 30.86 -15.03
N LYS A 399 1.58 31.92 -15.43
CA LYS A 399 1.08 32.86 -16.44
C LYS A 399 0.77 32.17 -17.78
N TRP A 400 1.59 31.19 -18.17
CA TRP A 400 1.35 30.41 -19.39
C TRP A 400 0.12 29.51 -19.25
N VAL A 401 0.01 28.74 -18.17
CA VAL A 401 -1.12 27.81 -18.00
C VAL A 401 -2.44 28.53 -17.75
N ASP A 402 -2.43 29.68 -17.06
CA ASP A 402 -3.60 30.53 -16.84
C ASP A 402 -4.09 31.23 -18.12
N SER A 403 -3.21 31.35 -19.12
CA SER A 403 -3.51 32.03 -20.38
C SER A 403 -4.44 31.24 -21.31
N ASP A 404 -5.32 31.97 -22.00
CA ASP A 404 -6.14 31.47 -23.11
C ASP A 404 -5.67 31.96 -24.49
N GLU A 405 -4.44 32.49 -24.57
CA GLU A 405 -3.84 32.89 -25.84
C GLU A 405 -3.74 31.69 -26.81
N PRO A 406 -3.96 31.87 -28.13
CA PRO A 406 -3.95 30.76 -29.09
C PRO A 406 -2.68 29.90 -29.02
N GLN A 407 -1.53 30.52 -28.78
CA GLN A 407 -0.23 29.86 -28.69
C GLN A 407 -0.06 28.89 -27.51
N THR A 408 -0.92 28.95 -26.48
CA THR A 408 -0.88 28.02 -25.35
C THR A 408 -1.70 26.75 -25.59
N LYS A 409 -2.44 26.71 -26.70
CA LYS A 409 -3.37 25.64 -27.04
C LYS A 409 -2.74 24.64 -28.00
N LEU A 410 -3.11 23.36 -27.87
CA LEU A 410 -2.65 22.30 -28.77
C LEU A 410 -3.00 22.60 -30.24
N LYS A 411 -4.12 23.28 -30.51
CA LYS A 411 -4.51 23.74 -31.85
C LYS A 411 -3.38 24.48 -32.57
N TYR A 412 -2.67 25.37 -31.89
CA TYR A 412 -1.58 26.13 -32.49
C TYR A 412 -0.41 25.23 -32.92
N ILE A 413 -0.11 24.19 -32.15
CA ILE A 413 0.92 23.19 -32.50
C ILE A 413 0.50 22.47 -33.78
N LEU A 414 -0.74 21.97 -33.83
CA LEU A 414 -1.28 21.22 -34.97
C LEU A 414 -1.25 22.06 -36.26
N GLU A 415 -1.70 23.31 -36.20
CA GLU A 415 -1.68 24.24 -37.33
C GLU A 415 -0.26 24.49 -37.85
N LYS A 416 0.72 24.65 -36.95
CA LYS A 416 2.12 24.90 -37.32
C LYS A 416 2.84 23.67 -37.87
N GLN A 417 2.41 22.48 -37.47
CA GLN A 417 2.93 21.21 -38.00
C GLN A 417 2.25 20.80 -39.32
N GLY A 418 1.26 21.56 -39.79
CA GLY A 418 0.49 21.21 -40.99
C GLY A 418 -0.40 19.97 -40.78
N ALA A 419 -0.72 19.65 -39.52
CA ALA A 419 -1.64 18.57 -39.19
C ALA A 419 -3.07 18.97 -39.56
N ASP A 420 -3.89 17.98 -39.91
CA ASP A 420 -5.32 18.20 -40.10
C ASP A 420 -5.99 18.44 -38.73
N VAL A 421 -6.28 19.70 -38.44
CA VAL A 421 -6.90 20.13 -37.18
C VAL A 421 -8.31 19.52 -37.03
N GLU A 422 -9.01 19.26 -38.13
CA GLU A 422 -10.36 18.68 -38.10
C GLU A 422 -10.36 17.21 -37.64
N ALA A 423 -9.21 16.52 -37.74
CA ALA A 423 -9.05 15.17 -37.20
C ALA A 423 -9.04 15.12 -35.66
N TYR A 424 -8.95 16.27 -34.98
CA TYR A 424 -8.92 16.37 -33.53
C TYR A 424 -10.19 17.01 -32.99
N SER A 425 -10.72 16.48 -31.89
CA SER A 425 -11.89 17.07 -31.23
C SER A 425 -11.64 18.52 -30.78
N GLU A 426 -12.69 19.33 -30.73
CA GLU A 426 -12.59 20.72 -30.27
C GLU A 426 -12.07 20.82 -28.82
N ASN A 427 -12.33 19.82 -27.98
CA ASN A 427 -11.71 19.72 -26.65
C ASN A 427 -10.19 19.53 -26.76
N SER A 428 -9.74 18.55 -27.55
CA SER A 428 -8.32 18.27 -27.76
C SER A 428 -7.58 19.50 -28.29
N GLN A 429 -8.18 20.20 -29.25
CA GLN A 429 -7.65 21.45 -29.80
C GLN A 429 -7.44 22.53 -28.72
N ASN A 430 -8.34 22.61 -27.73
CA ASN A 430 -8.31 23.62 -26.67
C ASN A 430 -7.51 23.21 -25.41
N ILE A 431 -6.86 22.04 -25.41
CA ILE A 431 -5.96 21.63 -24.34
C ILE A 431 -4.82 22.63 -24.22
N VAL A 432 -4.56 23.08 -22.99
CA VAL A 432 -3.38 23.89 -22.65
C VAL A 432 -2.21 22.94 -22.39
N TYR A 433 -1.07 23.23 -23.01
CA TYR A 433 0.16 22.46 -22.84
C TYR A 433 1.22 23.26 -22.08
N TYR A 434 2.32 22.62 -21.67
CA TYR A 434 3.53 23.34 -21.23
C TYR A 434 4.75 22.97 -22.09
N PRO A 435 5.58 23.95 -22.50
CA PRO A 435 6.68 23.74 -23.45
C PRO A 435 8.00 23.28 -22.81
N THR A 436 8.12 23.36 -21.49
CA THR A 436 9.34 23.02 -20.75
C THR A 436 9.01 22.27 -19.47
N THR A 437 9.86 21.30 -19.12
CA THR A 437 9.78 20.60 -17.83
C THR A 437 10.56 21.32 -16.73
N LYS A 438 11.40 22.31 -17.09
CA LYS A 438 12.38 22.90 -16.18
C LYS A 438 11.82 24.16 -15.55
N LEU A 439 11.51 24.10 -14.25
CA LEU A 439 11.02 25.25 -13.49
C LEU A 439 12.09 25.74 -12.51
N ARG A 440 12.01 27.03 -12.16
CA ARG A 440 12.80 27.71 -11.15
C ARG A 440 11.88 28.47 -10.19
N ILE A 441 12.09 28.24 -8.92
CA ILE A 441 11.38 28.90 -7.83
C ILE A 441 12.37 29.81 -7.14
N ALA A 442 12.20 31.13 -7.28
CA ALA A 442 13.05 32.09 -6.62
C ALA A 442 12.83 32.04 -5.09
N VAL A 443 13.90 32.15 -4.32
CA VAL A 443 13.85 32.16 -2.85
C VAL A 443 13.94 33.60 -2.35
N ASN A 444 12.87 34.05 -1.70
CA ASN A 444 12.88 35.33 -1.00
C ASN A 444 13.48 35.14 0.40
N LYS A 445 14.81 35.26 0.51
CA LYS A 445 15.54 35.02 1.76
C LYS A 445 15.06 35.87 2.93
N LYS A 446 14.59 37.10 2.65
CA LYS A 446 14.03 37.98 3.66
C LYS A 446 12.76 37.36 4.27
N ASN A 447 11.80 36.97 3.44
CA ASN A 447 10.55 36.36 3.91
C ASN A 447 10.80 34.99 4.56
N VAL A 448 11.77 34.21 4.07
CA VAL A 448 12.15 32.93 4.68
C VAL A 448 12.59 33.10 6.14
N LEU A 449 13.36 34.15 6.43
CA LEU A 449 13.80 34.46 7.80
C LEU A 449 12.68 35.11 8.62
N GLU A 450 11.94 36.07 8.04
CA GLU A 450 10.84 36.78 8.73
C GLU A 450 9.67 35.85 9.09
N SER A 451 9.40 34.81 8.29
CA SER A 451 8.36 33.81 8.56
C SER A 451 8.80 32.74 9.59
N GLY A 452 10.08 32.67 9.93
CA GLY A 452 10.64 31.63 10.79
C GLY A 452 10.80 30.26 10.10
N LEU A 453 10.65 30.18 8.78
CA LEU A 453 10.82 28.93 8.01
C LEU A 453 12.21 28.30 8.22
N VAL A 454 13.24 29.13 8.30
CA VAL A 454 14.63 28.75 8.56
C VAL A 454 15.17 29.59 9.72
N LYS A 455 15.83 28.94 10.69
CA LYS A 455 16.47 29.62 11.83
C LYS A 455 17.68 30.44 11.37
N GLU A 456 17.97 31.54 12.06
CA GLU A 456 19.10 32.43 11.72
C GLU A 456 20.45 31.69 11.63
N LYS A 457 20.68 30.67 12.47
CA LYS A 457 21.90 29.84 12.45
C LYS A 457 22.14 29.14 11.10
N ASP A 458 21.06 28.83 10.38
CA ASP A 458 21.10 28.12 9.10
C ASP A 458 20.91 29.08 7.91
N SER A 459 20.91 30.39 8.15
CA SER A 459 20.68 31.41 7.12
C SER A 459 21.66 31.35 5.95
N ALA A 460 22.89 30.89 6.21
CA ALA A 460 23.93 30.69 5.19
C ALA A 460 23.63 29.52 4.24
N GLU A 461 22.79 28.57 4.64
CA GLU A 461 22.41 27.40 3.82
C GLU A 461 21.25 27.70 2.88
N ILE A 462 20.60 28.87 3.01
CA ILE A 462 19.46 29.27 2.19
C ILE A 462 19.92 29.50 0.74
N VAL A 463 19.41 28.68 -0.18
CA VAL A 463 19.69 28.80 -1.62
C VAL A 463 19.00 30.03 -2.21
N ASP A 464 19.53 30.55 -3.33
CA ASP A 464 18.90 31.69 -4.03
C ASP A 464 17.64 31.27 -4.81
N TYR A 465 17.59 30.01 -5.25
CA TYR A 465 16.48 29.44 -6.00
C TYR A 465 16.46 27.91 -5.88
N ILE A 466 15.28 27.33 -6.11
CA ILE A 466 15.07 25.88 -6.23
C ILE A 466 14.74 25.57 -7.69
N ASP A 467 15.48 24.64 -8.28
CA ASP A 467 15.21 24.14 -9.62
C ASP A 467 14.51 22.77 -9.50
N ILE A 468 13.38 22.63 -10.19
CA ILE A 468 12.64 21.35 -10.29
C ILE A 468 12.47 20.95 -11.76
N GLU A 469 12.15 19.66 -11.96
CA GLU A 469 11.76 19.14 -13.26
C GLU A 469 10.40 18.43 -13.14
N ILE A 470 9.38 18.95 -13.84
CA ILE A 470 8.06 18.31 -13.91
C ILE A 470 8.04 17.23 -15.01
N PRO A 471 7.10 16.28 -15.01
CA PRO A 471 7.11 15.16 -15.95
C PRO A 471 7.08 15.58 -17.42
N LYS A 472 7.69 14.77 -18.30
CA LYS A 472 7.57 14.90 -19.78
C LYS A 472 6.28 14.30 -20.34
N THR A 473 5.37 13.87 -19.48
CA THR A 473 4.07 13.30 -19.83
C THR A 473 2.98 14.35 -19.62
N ALA A 474 2.52 14.49 -18.38
CA ALA A 474 1.48 15.42 -18.01
C ALA A 474 1.54 15.73 -16.51
N ILE A 475 0.87 16.81 -16.12
CA ILE A 475 0.50 17.10 -14.74
C ILE A 475 -1.01 17.30 -14.65
N THR A 476 -1.60 16.98 -13.51
CA THR A 476 -3.04 17.15 -13.28
C THR A 476 -3.34 18.49 -12.61
N LYS A 477 -4.63 18.78 -12.46
CA LYS A 477 -5.13 20.02 -11.86
C LYS A 477 -4.61 20.23 -10.44
N LYS A 478 -4.49 19.18 -9.60
CA LYS A 478 -3.92 19.32 -8.25
C LYS A 478 -2.52 19.93 -8.30
N SER A 479 -1.64 19.43 -9.19
CA SER A 479 -0.27 19.91 -9.30
C SER A 479 -0.20 21.33 -9.87
N MET A 480 -1.07 21.65 -10.86
CA MET A 480 -1.21 23.02 -11.37
C MET A 480 -1.58 23.98 -10.22
N MET A 481 -2.56 23.64 -9.41
CA MET A 481 -3.02 24.48 -8.31
C MET A 481 -2.00 24.57 -7.17
N MET A 482 -1.27 23.49 -6.86
CA MET A 482 -0.18 23.54 -5.87
C MET A 482 0.98 24.42 -6.36
N LEU A 483 1.32 24.39 -7.66
CA LEU A 483 2.30 25.30 -8.25
C LEU A 483 1.82 26.76 -8.26
N ASP A 484 0.52 27.00 -8.49
CA ASP A 484 -0.08 28.34 -8.37
C ASP A 484 0.04 28.87 -6.93
N MET A 485 -0.22 28.01 -5.94
CA MET A 485 0.00 28.37 -4.53
C MET A 485 1.45 28.72 -4.25
N LEU A 486 2.39 27.90 -4.72
CA LEU A 486 3.81 28.17 -4.53
C LEU A 486 4.23 29.49 -5.20
N ALA A 487 3.74 29.78 -6.40
CA ALA A 487 4.03 31.01 -7.14
C ALA A 487 3.56 32.28 -6.42
N ASN A 488 2.49 32.17 -5.61
CA ASN A 488 1.83 33.29 -4.92
C ASN A 488 2.14 33.38 -3.41
N ASN A 489 2.87 32.41 -2.85
CA ASN A 489 3.17 32.38 -1.41
C ASN A 489 4.34 33.30 -1.02
N ASP A 490 5.32 33.50 -1.91
CA ASP A 490 6.56 34.27 -1.67
C ASP A 490 7.25 33.88 -0.34
N TRP A 491 7.22 32.59 0.02
CA TRP A 491 7.79 32.04 1.25
C TRP A 491 7.25 32.64 2.56
N LYS A 492 6.00 33.16 2.56
CA LYS A 492 5.39 33.75 3.76
C LYS A 492 4.67 32.73 4.64
N ARG A 493 3.96 31.78 4.02
CA ARG A 493 3.25 30.71 4.74
C ARG A 493 4.04 29.41 4.64
N PRO A 494 4.30 28.70 5.74
CA PRO A 494 4.92 27.39 5.68
C PRO A 494 4.08 26.38 4.92
N LEU A 495 4.71 25.61 4.03
CA LEU A 495 4.10 24.49 3.32
C LEU A 495 4.61 23.18 3.94
N TYR A 496 3.69 22.34 4.37
CA TYR A 496 3.94 21.04 4.96
C TYR A 496 3.28 19.93 4.14
N PHE A 497 3.84 18.73 4.19
CA PHE A 497 3.34 17.55 3.51
C PHE A 497 3.25 16.38 4.48
N SER A 498 2.17 15.61 4.41
CA SER A 498 2.10 14.30 5.08
C SER A 498 3.02 13.29 4.39
N GLY A 499 3.53 12.30 5.13
CA GLY A 499 4.45 11.29 4.61
C GLY A 499 3.80 10.14 3.83
N GLY A 500 2.50 10.22 3.53
CA GLY A 500 1.69 9.08 3.07
C GLY A 500 1.90 8.65 1.61
N SER A 501 2.76 9.32 0.85
CA SER A 501 3.01 9.03 -0.57
C SER A 501 4.49 9.08 -0.91
N PHE A 502 4.88 8.28 -1.90
CA PHE A 502 6.20 8.31 -2.53
C PHE A 502 6.19 8.99 -3.90
N ASP A 503 5.05 9.47 -4.40
CA ASP A 503 5.00 10.26 -5.63
C ASP A 503 5.74 11.60 -5.41
N GLU A 504 6.47 12.06 -6.42
CA GLU A 504 7.17 13.35 -6.37
C GLU A 504 6.22 14.55 -6.48
N ALA A 505 5.10 14.38 -7.20
CA ALA A 505 4.11 15.44 -7.38
C ALA A 505 3.45 15.86 -6.06
N GLU A 506 3.30 14.92 -5.11
CA GLU A 506 2.76 15.19 -3.76
C GLU A 506 3.65 16.12 -2.93
N TYR A 507 4.93 16.28 -3.31
CA TYR A 507 5.89 17.18 -2.66
C TYR A 507 6.40 18.27 -3.60
N LEU A 508 5.63 18.62 -4.64
CA LEU A 508 6.00 19.64 -5.64
C LEU A 508 7.35 19.38 -6.33
N TRP A 509 7.77 18.12 -6.45
CA TRP A 509 9.09 17.72 -6.95
C TRP A 509 10.27 18.33 -6.16
N MET A 510 10.06 18.63 -4.87
CA MET A 510 11.04 19.29 -4.00
C MET A 510 11.51 18.44 -2.82
N LYS A 511 11.54 17.11 -2.95
CA LYS A 511 11.94 16.21 -1.85
C LYS A 511 13.32 16.47 -1.25
N ASP A 512 14.24 17.03 -2.05
CA ASP A 512 15.58 17.46 -1.62
C ASP A 512 15.58 18.71 -0.73
N TYR A 513 14.42 19.35 -0.52
CA TYR A 513 14.27 20.63 0.17
C TYR A 513 13.29 20.50 1.34
N LEU A 514 13.19 19.30 1.92
CA LEU A 514 12.29 19.03 3.04
C LEU A 514 13.04 19.05 4.37
N GLN A 515 12.32 19.38 5.43
CA GLN A 515 12.73 19.19 6.82
C GLN A 515 11.64 18.39 7.52
N LEU A 516 12.03 17.32 8.21
CA LEU A 516 11.09 16.53 9.02
C LEU A 516 10.89 17.22 10.38
N ASP A 517 9.69 17.75 10.60
CA ASP A 517 9.25 18.31 11.87
C ASP A 517 8.18 17.34 12.43
N GLY A 518 8.54 16.52 13.40
CA GLY A 518 7.61 15.55 14.02
C GLY A 518 7.07 14.49 13.04
N MET A 519 5.82 14.67 12.60
CA MET A 519 5.11 13.81 11.64
C MET A 519 5.01 14.42 10.23
N ALA A 520 5.30 15.71 10.06
CA ALA A 520 5.11 16.44 8.81
C ALA A 520 6.44 16.88 8.17
N TYR A 521 6.47 16.91 6.84
CA TYR A 521 7.62 17.40 6.08
C TYR A 521 7.41 18.85 5.70
N LYS A 522 8.19 19.76 6.27
CA LYS A 522 8.20 21.20 5.96
C LYS A 522 9.06 21.48 4.74
N LEU A 523 8.56 22.26 3.78
CA LEU A 523 9.36 22.79 2.68
C LEU A 523 10.28 23.91 3.18
N VAL A 524 11.59 23.75 3.03
CA VAL A 524 12.61 24.73 3.41
C VAL A 524 13.60 24.92 2.26
N PRO A 525 14.06 26.15 1.97
CA PRO A 525 15.01 26.41 0.87
C PRO A 525 16.47 26.04 1.24
N ILE A 526 16.66 24.88 1.85
CA ILE A 526 17.96 24.30 2.19
C ILE A 526 18.06 22.96 1.47
N LYS A 527 19.07 22.81 0.62
CA LYS A 527 19.26 21.58 -0.14
C LYS A 527 19.85 20.50 0.76
N THR A 528 19.09 19.43 0.96
CA THR A 528 19.49 18.22 1.68
C THR A 528 19.42 17.07 0.70
N PRO A 529 20.56 16.62 0.14
CA PRO A 529 20.59 15.50 -0.80
C PRO A 529 19.94 14.26 -0.17
N ARG A 530 19.04 13.62 -0.92
CA ARG A 530 18.44 12.35 -0.50
C ARG A 530 19.48 11.26 -0.35
N THR A 531 19.26 10.37 0.62
CA THR A 531 19.92 9.06 0.63
C THR A 531 19.22 8.13 -0.37
N LYS A 532 19.76 6.92 -0.56
CA LYS A 532 19.13 5.92 -1.43
C LYS A 532 17.79 5.43 -0.87
N SER A 533 17.51 5.64 0.41
CA SER A 533 16.28 5.19 1.06
C SER A 533 15.13 6.17 0.81
N SER A 534 13.96 5.66 0.42
CA SER A 534 12.73 6.46 0.34
C SER A 534 12.16 6.82 1.71
N PHE A 535 12.62 6.18 2.79
CA PHE A 535 12.20 6.44 4.17
C PHE A 535 13.02 7.56 4.85
N GLU A 536 14.15 7.93 4.27
CA GLU A 536 15.03 9.00 4.77
C GLU A 536 14.87 10.25 3.91
N MET A 537 13.86 11.04 4.24
CA MET A 537 13.53 12.26 3.50
C MET A 537 13.66 13.50 4.39
N GLY A 538 14.28 14.54 3.86
CA GLY A 538 14.47 15.83 4.50
C GLY A 538 15.50 15.86 5.63
N ARG A 539 15.98 17.06 5.97
CA ARG A 539 16.87 17.30 7.13
C ARG A 539 16.10 17.21 8.45
N ILE A 540 16.83 17.13 9.56
CA ILE A 540 16.27 17.15 10.91
C ILE A 540 16.90 18.32 11.68
N ASP A 541 16.05 19.23 12.17
CA ASP A 541 16.43 20.18 13.21
C ASP A 541 16.14 19.53 14.57
N THR A 542 17.18 18.93 15.18
CA THR A 542 17.02 18.10 16.37
C THR A 542 16.40 18.82 17.55
N ASP A 543 16.65 20.12 17.72
CA ASP A 543 16.09 20.88 18.85
C ASP A 543 14.61 21.17 18.65
N LEU A 544 14.20 21.51 17.42
CA LEU A 544 12.78 21.71 17.09
C LEU A 544 12.01 20.39 17.16
N MET A 545 12.52 19.35 16.49
CA MET A 545 11.82 18.07 16.40
C MET A 545 11.71 17.40 17.77
N TYR A 546 12.74 17.51 18.62
CA TYR A 546 12.69 17.01 20.00
C TYR A 546 11.60 17.72 20.83
N ASP A 547 11.48 19.04 20.70
CA ASP A 547 10.44 19.82 21.40
C ASP A 547 9.03 19.45 20.94
N ILE A 548 8.81 19.32 19.62
CA ILE A 548 7.53 18.86 19.07
C ILE A 548 7.16 17.48 19.61
N VAL A 549 8.06 16.51 19.48
CA VAL A 549 7.80 15.10 19.82
C VAL A 549 7.55 14.90 21.31
N THR A 550 8.31 15.57 22.17
CA THR A 550 8.19 15.42 23.62
C THR A 550 6.91 16.02 24.19
N ASN A 551 6.28 16.94 23.44
CA ASN A 551 5.00 17.55 23.77
C ASN A 551 3.78 16.85 23.12
N TRP A 552 3.98 15.79 22.33
CA TRP A 552 2.86 15.09 21.67
C TRP A 552 1.85 14.50 22.66
N TYR A 553 0.57 14.64 22.29
CA TYR A 553 -0.50 13.85 22.88
C TYR A 553 -0.51 12.43 22.28
N TRP A 554 -0.09 11.44 23.07
CA TRP A 554 -0.02 10.04 22.66
C TRP A 554 -1.35 9.27 22.79
N GLY A 555 -2.38 9.89 23.37
CA GLY A 555 -3.60 9.19 23.76
C GLY A 555 -3.28 8.01 24.66
N ASN A 556 -3.80 6.83 24.31
CA ASN A 556 -3.53 5.57 24.97
C ASN A 556 -2.87 4.53 24.04
N SER A 557 -2.05 5.02 23.11
CA SER A 557 -1.37 4.21 22.08
C SER A 557 -0.57 3.04 22.64
N GLY A 558 0.01 3.17 23.84
CA GLY A 558 0.77 2.11 24.51
C GLY A 558 -0.05 1.21 25.45
N SER A 559 -1.36 1.42 25.56
CA SER A 559 -2.18 0.69 26.55
C SER A 559 -2.55 -0.72 26.07
N PRO A 560 -2.44 -1.77 26.92
CA PRO A 560 -2.96 -3.11 26.61
C PRO A 560 -4.49 -3.18 26.56
N ASP A 561 -5.18 -2.17 27.10
CA ASP A 561 -6.63 -2.14 27.26
C ASP A 561 -7.38 -1.80 25.96
N ILE A 562 -6.67 -1.51 24.87
CA ILE A 562 -7.27 -1.28 23.55
C ILE A 562 -6.91 -2.39 22.58
N TYR A 563 -7.72 -2.52 21.54
CA TYR A 563 -7.35 -3.28 20.35
C TYR A 563 -6.60 -2.39 19.36
N HIS A 564 -5.32 -2.71 19.14
CA HIS A 564 -4.49 -2.08 18.11
C HIS A 564 -4.80 -2.71 16.77
N ASP A 565 -5.90 -2.28 16.14
CA ASP A 565 -6.29 -2.73 14.80
C ASP A 565 -5.21 -2.44 13.74
N VAL A 566 -5.34 -3.05 12.55
CA VAL A 566 -4.40 -2.87 11.42
C VAL A 566 -4.01 -1.41 11.18
N GLN A 567 -4.97 -0.47 11.24
CA GLN A 567 -4.69 0.94 10.94
C GLN A 567 -3.89 1.59 12.06
N THR A 568 -4.17 1.26 13.33
CA THR A 568 -3.36 1.68 14.47
C THR A 568 -1.92 1.15 14.34
N ARG A 569 -1.73 -0.12 13.96
CA ARG A 569 -0.42 -0.73 13.77
C ARG A 569 0.38 -0.04 12.65
N ILE A 570 -0.27 0.18 11.50
CA ILE A 570 0.35 0.86 10.34
C ILE A 570 0.79 2.28 10.70
N GLN A 571 0.00 3.04 11.46
CA GLN A 571 0.40 4.38 11.88
C GLN A 571 1.70 4.37 12.71
N GLY A 572 1.93 3.33 13.51
CA GLY A 572 3.16 3.15 14.28
C GLY A 572 4.43 3.10 13.43
N LEU A 573 4.35 2.73 12.15
CA LEU A 573 5.48 2.74 11.22
C LEU A 573 6.08 4.14 11.06
N SER A 574 5.23 5.13 10.76
CA SER A 574 5.67 6.50 10.54
C SER A 574 6.27 7.11 11.81
N TYR A 575 5.64 6.86 12.97
CA TYR A 575 6.20 7.30 14.26
C TYR A 575 7.57 6.67 14.52
N ARG A 576 7.69 5.34 14.46
CA ARG A 576 8.96 4.65 14.73
C ARG A 576 10.05 5.10 13.76
N SER A 577 9.74 5.22 12.47
CA SER A 577 10.70 5.70 11.47
C SER A 577 11.19 7.12 11.78
N ASN A 578 10.28 8.05 12.04
CA ASN A 578 10.64 9.44 12.32
C ASN A 578 11.44 9.58 13.63
N LEU A 579 11.07 8.83 14.66
CA LEU A 579 11.74 8.85 15.97
C LEU A 579 13.09 8.14 15.97
N ALA A 580 13.26 7.10 15.16
CA ALA A 580 14.54 6.46 14.91
C ALA A 580 15.52 7.48 14.29
N ARG A 581 15.10 8.19 13.23
CA ARG A 581 15.92 9.21 12.58
C ARG A 581 16.29 10.36 13.53
N LEU A 582 15.36 10.80 14.38
CA LEU A 582 15.64 11.79 15.42
C LEU A 582 16.69 11.26 16.43
N THR A 583 16.53 10.01 16.86
CA THR A 583 17.44 9.36 17.81
C THR A 583 18.86 9.29 17.23
N GLU A 584 19.00 8.81 16.00
CA GLU A 584 20.28 8.71 15.30
C GLU A 584 20.94 10.09 15.17
N LYS A 585 20.19 11.11 14.74
CA LYS A 585 20.70 12.48 14.62
C LYS A 585 21.14 13.06 15.97
N LEU A 586 20.39 12.81 17.04
CA LEU A 586 20.77 13.23 18.39
C LEU A 586 22.05 12.54 18.86
N ILE A 587 22.25 11.25 18.54
CA ILE A 587 23.49 10.53 18.86
C ILE A 587 24.67 11.10 18.08
N GLU A 588 24.50 11.36 16.77
CA GLU A 588 25.53 12.01 15.93
C GLU A 588 25.95 13.37 16.49
N GLU A 589 25.01 14.14 17.02
CA GLU A 589 25.25 15.44 17.65
C GLU A 589 25.74 15.34 19.10
N ASN A 590 26.00 14.13 19.60
CA ASN A 590 26.42 13.85 20.97
C ASN A 590 25.41 14.33 22.05
N LYS A 591 24.12 14.42 21.70
CA LYS A 591 23.00 14.78 22.59
C LYS A 591 22.37 13.52 23.22
N ILE A 592 23.20 12.74 23.92
CA ILE A 592 22.89 11.38 24.38
C ILE A 592 21.63 11.28 25.27
N GLU A 593 21.47 12.17 26.26
CA GLU A 593 20.30 12.15 27.14
C GLU A 593 18.98 12.41 26.40
N LYS A 594 19.01 13.29 25.38
CA LYS A 594 17.84 13.52 24.52
C LYS A 594 17.54 12.28 23.67
N ALA A 595 18.55 11.65 23.09
CA ALA A 595 18.37 10.41 22.32
C ALA A 595 17.75 9.31 23.18
N LYS A 596 18.28 9.08 24.39
CA LYS A 596 17.73 8.13 25.35
C LYS A 596 16.26 8.41 25.68
N ASN A 597 15.91 9.66 25.92
CA ASN A 597 14.53 10.07 26.18
C ASN A 597 13.60 9.69 25.01
N ILE A 598 14.00 9.94 23.77
CA ILE A 598 13.20 9.58 22.58
C ILE A 598 13.02 8.07 22.46
N ILE A 599 14.07 7.28 22.72
CA ILE A 599 13.96 5.81 22.70
C ILE A 599 12.97 5.33 23.78
N ASP A 600 13.12 5.81 25.01
CA ASP A 600 12.24 5.46 26.14
C ASP A 600 10.78 5.88 25.86
N LEU A 601 10.55 7.08 25.32
CA LEU A 601 9.24 7.59 24.92
C LEU A 601 8.60 6.71 23.84
N THR A 602 9.39 6.31 22.84
CA THR A 602 8.91 5.45 21.74
C THR A 602 8.51 4.09 22.26
N MET A 603 9.35 3.43 23.06
CA MET A 603 9.07 2.09 23.58
C MET A 603 7.91 2.05 24.58
N LYS A 604 7.66 3.17 25.28
CA LYS A 604 6.50 3.33 26.16
C LYS A 604 5.18 3.42 25.38
N ASN A 605 5.15 4.20 24.30
CA ASN A 605 3.90 4.51 23.59
C ASN A 605 3.63 3.61 22.38
N LEU A 606 4.69 3.00 21.82
CA LEU A 606 4.64 2.10 20.67
C LEU A 606 5.37 0.78 21.00
N PRO A 607 4.93 0.05 22.03
CA PRO A 607 5.57 -1.18 22.47
C PRO A 607 5.59 -2.25 21.36
N VAL A 608 6.57 -3.15 21.43
CA VAL A 608 6.82 -4.19 20.40
C VAL A 608 5.60 -5.10 20.25
N GLU A 609 4.97 -5.41 21.37
CA GLU A 609 3.88 -6.36 21.53
C GLU A 609 2.63 -6.01 20.70
N PHE A 610 2.40 -4.72 20.41
CA PHE A 610 1.13 -4.26 19.84
C PHE A 610 1.23 -3.75 18.40
N TYR A 611 2.41 -3.35 17.94
CA TYR A 611 2.56 -2.61 16.68
C TYR A 611 3.20 -3.40 15.53
N GLN A 612 3.61 -4.65 15.76
CA GLN A 612 4.25 -5.49 14.74
C GLN A 612 5.44 -4.77 14.06
N TYR A 613 5.65 -4.97 12.76
CA TYR A 613 6.64 -4.29 11.91
C TYR A 613 8.02 -4.14 12.56
N TYR A 614 8.59 -5.27 12.96
CA TYR A 614 9.72 -5.36 13.88
C TYR A 614 11.02 -4.75 13.36
N THR A 615 11.20 -4.65 12.05
CA THR A 615 12.34 -3.95 11.43
C THR A 615 12.43 -2.49 11.89
N PHE A 616 11.30 -1.83 12.14
CA PHE A 616 11.27 -0.44 12.62
C PHE A 616 11.55 -0.32 14.13
N VAL A 617 11.78 -1.44 14.82
CA VAL A 617 12.22 -1.46 16.22
C VAL A 617 13.75 -1.56 16.31
N GLU A 618 14.40 -2.16 15.30
CA GLU A 618 15.84 -2.42 15.26
C GLU A 618 16.70 -1.16 15.58
N PRO A 619 16.41 0.06 15.05
CA PRO A 619 17.18 1.26 15.39
C PRO A 619 17.16 1.63 16.89
N PHE A 620 16.13 1.23 17.63
CA PHE A 620 16.02 1.48 19.06
C PHE A 620 16.82 0.48 19.89
N VAL A 621 17.06 -0.74 19.40
CA VAL A 621 17.99 -1.70 20.02
C VAL A 621 19.41 -1.14 19.95
N ASP A 622 19.84 -0.77 18.75
CA ASP A 622 21.14 -0.14 18.51
C ASP A 622 21.26 1.20 19.26
N GLY A 623 20.21 2.01 19.25
CA GLY A 623 20.10 3.25 20.00
C GLY A 623 20.37 3.07 21.50
N TYR A 624 19.76 2.06 22.14
CA TYR A 624 20.00 1.80 23.57
C TYR A 624 21.47 1.47 23.87
N TYR A 625 22.15 0.69 23.03
CA TYR A 625 23.60 0.46 23.18
C TYR A 625 24.39 1.76 23.06
N LYS A 626 24.11 2.57 22.03
CA LYS A 626 24.81 3.83 21.75
C LYS A 626 24.63 4.89 22.83
N VAL A 627 23.51 4.88 23.57
CA VAL A 627 23.28 5.77 24.72
C VAL A 627 23.73 5.17 26.06
N GLY A 628 24.34 3.98 26.06
CA GLY A 628 24.90 3.34 27.25
C GLY A 628 23.91 2.50 28.08
N GLU A 629 22.71 2.22 27.57
CA GLU A 629 21.64 1.45 28.22
C GLU A 629 21.65 -0.03 27.79
N THR A 630 22.80 -0.70 27.94
CA THR A 630 23.03 -2.09 27.49
C THR A 630 21.95 -3.08 27.96
N GLU A 631 21.52 -3.00 29.21
CA GLU A 631 20.50 -3.94 29.74
C GLU A 631 19.13 -3.74 29.09
N LYS A 632 18.74 -2.49 28.78
CA LYS A 632 17.52 -2.21 28.02
C LYS A 632 17.64 -2.70 26.58
N ALA A 633 18.81 -2.51 25.96
CA ALA A 633 19.09 -3.00 24.61
C ALA A 633 18.92 -4.52 24.52
N ARG A 634 19.55 -5.26 25.45
CA ARG A 634 19.42 -6.71 25.58
C ARG A 634 17.98 -7.15 25.85
N ALA A 635 17.24 -6.42 26.68
CA ALA A 635 15.83 -6.71 26.95
C ALA A 635 14.96 -6.55 25.69
N LEU A 636 15.19 -5.50 24.89
CA LEU A 636 14.48 -5.26 23.64
C LEU A 636 14.85 -6.31 22.58
N PHE A 637 16.13 -6.64 22.43
CA PHE A 637 16.61 -7.72 21.58
C PHE A 637 15.94 -9.05 21.93
N LYS A 638 15.82 -9.40 23.22
CA LYS A 638 15.15 -10.64 23.66
C LYS A 638 13.68 -10.70 23.26
N LYS A 639 12.98 -9.56 23.19
CA LYS A 639 11.59 -9.52 22.71
C LYS A 639 11.53 -9.80 21.21
N LEU A 640 12.39 -9.14 20.43
CA LEU A 640 12.44 -9.30 18.97
C LEU A 640 12.86 -10.72 18.57
N LYS A 641 13.92 -11.26 19.19
CA LYS A 641 14.39 -12.60 18.88
C LYS A 641 13.33 -13.66 19.15
N LYS A 642 12.54 -13.52 20.24
CA LYS A 642 11.48 -14.47 20.58
C LYS A 642 10.49 -14.56 19.42
N ILE A 643 10.06 -13.43 18.88
CA ILE A 643 9.10 -13.40 17.76
C ILE A 643 9.62 -14.16 16.55
N TYR A 644 10.87 -13.92 16.14
CA TYR A 644 11.46 -14.62 15.00
C TYR A 644 11.66 -16.12 15.29
N GLN A 645 12.10 -16.47 16.50
CA GLN A 645 12.28 -17.87 16.90
C GLN A 645 10.96 -18.64 16.94
N ASP A 646 9.89 -18.04 17.47
CA ASP A 646 8.56 -18.67 17.53
C ASP A 646 8.04 -18.98 16.11
N ARG A 647 8.24 -18.06 15.15
CA ARG A 647 7.85 -18.27 13.75
C ARG A 647 8.71 -19.31 13.04
N LEU A 648 10.03 -19.23 13.18
CA LEU A 648 10.95 -20.20 12.61
C LEU A 648 10.72 -21.61 13.19
N GLU A 649 10.34 -21.72 14.46
CA GLU A 649 9.99 -23.01 15.04
C GLU A 649 8.69 -23.58 14.46
N TYR A 650 7.68 -22.74 14.25
CA TYR A 650 6.46 -23.14 13.55
C TYR A 650 6.79 -23.65 12.13
N TYR A 651 7.51 -22.86 11.33
CA TYR A 651 7.89 -23.27 9.97
C TYR A 651 8.74 -24.55 9.94
N ALA A 652 9.62 -24.75 10.91
CA ALA A 652 10.39 -26.00 10.99
C ALA A 652 9.50 -27.23 11.32
N GLY A 653 8.31 -27.00 11.90
CA GLY A 653 7.37 -28.04 12.30
C GLY A 653 6.32 -28.41 11.23
N ILE A 654 6.15 -27.63 10.17
CA ILE A 654 5.16 -27.89 9.11
C ILE A 654 5.74 -28.76 7.97
N PRO A 655 4.89 -29.40 7.14
CA PRO A 655 5.31 -30.19 5.97
C PRO A 655 6.20 -29.41 5.00
N LEU A 656 7.12 -30.12 4.33
CA LEU A 656 8.13 -29.52 3.45
C LEU A 656 7.53 -28.70 2.30
N ASP A 657 6.44 -29.19 1.70
CA ASP A 657 5.68 -28.47 0.67
C ASP A 657 5.11 -27.15 1.19
N GLU A 658 4.53 -27.13 2.40
CA GLU A 658 4.08 -25.89 3.05
C GLU A 658 5.25 -24.96 3.37
N GLN A 659 6.44 -25.49 3.72
CA GLN A 659 7.64 -24.65 3.91
C GLN A 659 8.08 -23.97 2.61
N TYR A 660 7.98 -24.63 1.45
CA TYR A 660 8.25 -24.01 0.15
C TYR A 660 7.23 -22.91 -0.18
N ASP A 661 5.96 -23.10 0.18
CA ASP A 661 4.93 -22.06 0.03
C ASP A 661 5.20 -20.82 0.90
N HIS A 662 5.90 -21.00 2.03
CA HIS A 662 6.30 -19.95 2.97
C HIS A 662 7.77 -19.53 2.89
N ILE A 663 8.47 -19.86 1.81
CA ILE A 663 9.93 -19.64 1.71
C ILE A 663 10.34 -18.17 1.91
N ASP A 664 9.56 -17.24 1.36
CA ASP A 664 9.81 -15.80 1.49
C ASP A 664 9.67 -15.33 2.95
N ASP A 665 8.69 -15.86 3.69
CA ASP A 665 8.49 -15.55 5.11
C ASP A 665 9.63 -16.12 5.96
N ILE A 666 10.04 -17.37 5.69
CA ILE A 666 11.16 -18.03 6.38
C ILE A 666 12.46 -17.24 6.17
N ILE A 667 12.77 -16.87 4.92
CA ILE A 667 13.96 -16.06 4.61
C ILE A 667 13.86 -14.70 5.31
N GLY A 668 12.70 -14.04 5.26
CA GLY A 668 12.47 -12.75 5.91
C GLY A 668 12.69 -12.79 7.42
N ASP A 669 12.18 -13.82 8.11
CA ASP A 669 12.38 -14.00 9.55
C ASP A 669 13.82 -14.38 9.89
N MET A 670 14.49 -15.20 9.07
CA MET A 670 15.92 -15.51 9.22
C MET A 670 16.78 -14.24 9.09
N GLU A 671 16.54 -13.43 8.08
CA GLU A 671 17.22 -12.15 7.89
C GLU A 671 16.93 -11.19 9.04
N GLY A 672 15.68 -11.13 9.51
CA GLY A 672 15.27 -10.33 10.67
C GLY A 672 16.02 -10.72 11.93
N TYR A 673 16.12 -12.02 12.22
CA TYR A 673 16.87 -12.50 13.37
C TYR A 673 18.38 -12.20 13.22
N ARG A 674 18.95 -12.42 12.04
CA ARG A 674 20.35 -12.11 11.74
C ARG A 674 20.67 -10.63 11.95
N ARG A 675 19.86 -9.70 11.42
CA ARG A 675 20.07 -8.25 11.62
C ARG A 675 20.08 -7.87 13.10
N ASN A 676 19.25 -8.50 13.92
CA ASN A 676 19.26 -8.30 15.36
C ASN A 676 20.56 -8.78 16.02
N ILE A 677 21.14 -9.90 15.56
CA ILE A 677 22.46 -10.36 16.00
C ILE A 677 23.58 -9.41 15.55
N ASP A 678 23.51 -8.92 14.31
CA ASP A 678 24.48 -7.97 13.76
C ASP A 678 24.55 -6.67 14.58
N ILE A 679 23.42 -6.22 15.16
CA ILE A 679 23.39 -5.10 16.11
C ILE A 679 24.22 -5.40 17.36
N LEU A 680 24.13 -6.61 17.92
CA LEU A 680 24.95 -7.02 19.07
C LEU A 680 26.44 -6.99 18.73
N ILE A 681 26.80 -7.52 17.55
CA ILE A 681 28.19 -7.56 17.04
C ILE A 681 28.72 -6.14 16.88
N THR A 682 27.97 -5.27 16.21
CA THR A 682 28.33 -3.87 15.94
C THR A 682 28.54 -3.09 17.23
N ASN A 683 27.72 -3.37 18.26
CA ASN A 683 27.83 -2.75 19.58
C ASN A 683 28.77 -3.48 20.55
N LYS A 684 29.54 -4.47 20.07
CA LYS A 684 30.58 -5.21 20.82
C LYS A 684 30.04 -6.00 22.03
N ASP A 685 28.77 -6.40 22.00
CA ASP A 685 28.17 -7.29 23.00
C ASP A 685 28.51 -8.76 22.69
N ARG A 686 29.80 -9.11 22.83
CA ARG A 686 30.35 -10.40 22.37
C ARG A 686 29.69 -11.60 23.00
N GLU A 687 29.43 -11.56 24.31
CA GLU A 687 28.83 -12.67 25.05
C GLU A 687 27.47 -13.05 24.48
N MET A 688 26.61 -12.04 24.23
CA MET A 688 25.29 -12.29 23.67
C MET A 688 25.38 -12.63 22.17
N ALA A 689 26.22 -11.93 21.41
CA ALA A 689 26.39 -12.19 19.98
C ALA A 689 26.85 -13.62 19.67
N GLU A 690 27.89 -14.11 20.37
CA GLU A 690 28.43 -15.46 20.17
C GLU A 690 27.37 -16.53 20.51
N LYS A 691 26.68 -16.36 21.64
CA LYS A 691 25.61 -17.27 22.07
C LYS A 691 24.48 -17.34 21.05
N GLU A 692 23.97 -16.20 20.60
CA GLU A 692 22.81 -16.16 19.72
C GLU A 692 23.18 -16.55 18.28
N THR A 693 24.44 -16.35 17.86
CA THR A 693 24.95 -16.87 16.57
C THR A 693 24.92 -18.40 16.55
N LEU A 694 25.28 -19.06 17.64
CA LEU A 694 25.19 -20.52 17.73
C LEU A 694 23.74 -21.01 17.59
N ILE A 695 22.80 -20.37 18.28
CA ILE A 695 21.37 -20.70 18.18
C ILE A 695 20.86 -20.43 16.76
N PHE A 696 21.28 -19.32 16.13
CA PHE A 696 20.90 -19.01 14.76
C PHE A 696 21.39 -20.06 13.76
N ASN A 697 22.60 -20.60 13.95
CA ASN A 697 23.11 -21.69 13.12
C ASN A 697 22.24 -22.96 13.25
N GLU A 698 21.70 -23.26 14.43
CA GLU A 698 20.74 -24.37 14.59
C GLU A 698 19.47 -24.16 13.74
N TYR A 699 18.98 -22.92 13.62
CA TYR A 699 17.86 -22.61 12.72
C TYR A 699 18.25 -22.69 11.25
N ILE A 700 19.45 -22.24 10.87
CA ILE A 700 19.98 -22.41 9.51
C ILE A 700 19.96 -23.91 9.14
N ASP A 701 20.46 -24.77 10.04
CA ASP A 701 20.50 -26.21 9.83
C ASP A 701 19.10 -26.84 9.67
N LYS A 702 18.07 -26.33 10.37
CA LYS A 702 16.68 -26.79 10.20
C LYS A 702 16.15 -26.56 8.77
N PHE A 703 16.64 -25.53 8.09
CA PHE A 703 16.19 -25.14 6.74
C PHE A 703 17.21 -25.46 5.64
N GLU A 704 18.15 -26.39 5.91
CA GLU A 704 19.27 -26.64 5.01
C GLU A 704 18.89 -27.17 3.61
N HIS A 705 17.73 -27.79 3.51
CA HIS A 705 17.20 -28.36 2.29
C HIS A 705 16.90 -27.30 1.21
N PHE A 706 16.71 -26.03 1.58
CA PHE A 706 16.53 -24.94 0.60
C PHE A 706 17.79 -24.59 -0.17
N TYR A 707 18.97 -24.85 0.39
CA TYR A 707 20.24 -24.46 -0.23
C TYR A 707 21.21 -25.61 -0.48
N LYS A 708 21.12 -26.74 0.23
CA LYS A 708 21.98 -27.92 -0.04
C LYS A 708 21.71 -28.56 -1.40
N ASN A 709 20.45 -28.60 -1.85
CA ASN A 709 20.08 -29.18 -3.16
C ASN A 709 20.34 -28.25 -4.35
N ASN A 710 20.78 -27.00 -4.10
CA ASN A 710 21.10 -26.00 -5.12
C ASN A 710 22.62 -25.80 -5.31
N ILE A 711 23.45 -26.61 -4.63
CA ILE A 711 24.88 -26.70 -4.91
C ILE A 711 25.07 -27.74 -6.02
N PRO A 712 25.54 -27.38 -7.22
CA PRO A 712 25.90 -28.38 -8.22
C PRO A 712 27.09 -29.19 -7.67
N GLY A 713 26.85 -30.40 -7.15
CA GLY A 713 27.95 -31.27 -6.75
C GLY A 713 27.72 -32.35 -5.69
N ASP A 714 26.54 -32.52 -5.08
CA ASP A 714 26.36 -33.59 -4.08
C ASP A 714 25.06 -34.38 -4.28
N ASP A 715 24.99 -35.09 -5.40
CA ASP A 715 24.06 -36.21 -5.58
C ASP A 715 24.56 -37.40 -4.75
N SER A 716 24.23 -37.44 -3.46
CA SER A 716 24.50 -38.61 -2.64
C SER A 716 23.38 -38.97 -1.68
N GLN A 717 22.12 -38.99 -2.15
CA GLN A 717 21.10 -39.91 -1.61
C GLN A 717 19.78 -39.88 -2.40
N ASN A 718 19.68 -40.68 -3.45
CA ASN A 718 18.45 -41.42 -3.81
C ASN A 718 18.75 -42.46 -4.89
N LEU A 719 19.45 -43.52 -4.52
CA LEU A 719 19.40 -44.77 -5.29
C LEU A 719 18.05 -45.42 -5.01
N GLY A 720 17.05 -44.99 -5.78
CA GLY A 720 15.79 -45.71 -5.94
C GLY A 720 16.08 -47.14 -6.41
N ARG A 721 15.32 -48.09 -5.87
CA ARG A 721 15.37 -49.51 -6.26
C ARG A 721 15.34 -49.65 -7.79
N PRO A 722 16.17 -50.53 -8.39
CA PRO A 722 16.12 -50.73 -9.83
C PRO A 722 14.79 -51.35 -10.22
N ASP A 723 14.15 -50.74 -11.22
CA ASP A 723 13.01 -51.25 -11.96
C ASP A 723 13.36 -52.64 -12.57
N PRO A 724 12.63 -53.71 -12.25
CA PRO A 724 12.93 -55.05 -12.75
C PRO A 724 12.72 -55.23 -14.26
N ASP A 725 12.20 -54.24 -14.98
CA ASP A 725 11.92 -54.34 -16.43
C ASP A 725 12.96 -53.67 -17.34
N MET A 726 14.05 -53.12 -16.79
CA MET A 726 15.13 -52.51 -17.58
C MET A 726 16.36 -53.42 -17.65
N VAL A 727 16.26 -54.50 -18.44
CA VAL A 727 17.43 -55.22 -18.94
C VAL A 727 17.87 -54.52 -20.21
N ASP A 728 18.97 -53.76 -20.16
CA ASP A 728 19.68 -53.37 -21.37
C ASP A 728 21.13 -53.87 -21.33
N THR A 729 21.41 -54.70 -22.31
CA THR A 729 22.69 -55.35 -22.55
C THR A 729 23.56 -54.44 -23.39
N MET A 730 24.64 -53.88 -22.83
CA MET A 730 25.99 -53.85 -23.45
C MET A 730 26.98 -52.98 -22.65
N PRO A 731 28.26 -53.36 -22.52
CA PRO A 731 29.28 -52.60 -21.80
C PRO A 731 30.17 -51.78 -22.73
N ILE A 732 30.46 -50.51 -22.39
CA ILE A 732 31.61 -49.78 -22.97
C ILE A 732 32.35 -48.99 -21.88
N SER A 733 33.44 -49.59 -21.41
CA SER A 733 34.80 -49.08 -21.21
C SER A 733 35.05 -47.58 -20.95
N ASP A 734 35.69 -47.33 -19.79
CA ASP A 734 36.49 -46.18 -19.38
C ASP A 734 37.32 -45.49 -20.48
N THR A 735 37.47 -44.17 -20.37
CA THR A 735 38.81 -43.54 -20.31
C THR A 735 38.74 -42.14 -19.71
N SER A 736 39.57 -41.96 -18.68
CA SER A 736 39.92 -40.76 -17.95
C SER A 736 40.64 -39.71 -18.82
N VAL A 737 40.60 -38.42 -18.43
CA VAL A 737 41.78 -37.54 -18.23
C VAL A 737 41.40 -36.23 -17.49
N ILE A 738 42.30 -35.89 -16.57
CA ILE A 738 42.47 -34.78 -15.60
C ILE A 738 42.74 -33.42 -16.29
N ASP A 739 42.32 -32.26 -15.72
CA ASP A 739 43.22 -31.30 -15.02
C ASP A 739 42.55 -29.96 -14.64
N ALA A 740 43.20 -29.28 -13.70
CA ALA A 740 42.69 -28.39 -12.68
C ALA A 740 42.60 -26.89 -13.00
N THR A 741 41.74 -26.25 -12.19
CA THR A 741 41.69 -24.84 -11.77
C THR A 741 43.04 -24.33 -11.23
N THR A 742 43.45 -23.06 -11.21
CA THR A 742 42.83 -21.80 -10.74
C THR A 742 43.80 -20.63 -11.05
N THR A 743 43.31 -19.39 -11.23
CA THR A 743 43.78 -18.19 -10.49
C THR A 743 42.94 -16.94 -10.80
N GLU A 744 42.63 -16.20 -9.72
CA GLU A 744 42.03 -14.85 -9.66
C GLU A 744 43.03 -13.75 -10.10
N GLU A 745 42.53 -12.61 -10.59
CA GLU A 745 42.70 -11.26 -9.98
C GLU A 745 42.37 -10.10 -10.95
N ASP A 746 41.63 -9.12 -10.41
CA ASP A 746 41.67 -7.67 -10.59
C ASP A 746 41.94 -7.00 -11.95
N ILE A 747 41.01 -6.13 -12.36
CA ILE A 747 41.23 -5.11 -13.41
C ILE A 747 40.95 -3.72 -12.85
N ARG A 748 42.02 -2.91 -12.76
CA ARG A 748 41.98 -1.44 -12.69
C ARG A 748 42.27 -0.83 -14.06
N ASP A 749 41.54 0.24 -14.33
CA ASP A 749 41.59 1.15 -15.48
C ASP A 749 43.00 1.49 -16.00
N SER A 750 43.13 1.52 -17.34
CA SER A 750 43.83 2.63 -17.98
C SER A 750 43.35 2.88 -19.42
N VAL A 751 43.17 4.17 -19.68
CA VAL A 751 42.69 4.86 -20.87
C VAL A 751 43.67 4.75 -22.04
N LEU A 752 43.19 4.54 -23.27
CA LEU A 752 43.82 5.05 -24.49
C LEU A 752 42.79 5.48 -25.56
N LYS A 753 43.07 6.65 -26.13
CA LYS A 753 42.31 7.41 -27.14
C LYS A 753 42.31 6.76 -28.54
N PRO A 754 41.35 7.12 -29.42
CA PRO A 754 41.18 6.55 -30.76
C PRO A 754 42.05 7.23 -31.83
N THR A 755 42.42 6.47 -32.85
CA THR A 755 42.89 7.00 -34.15
C THR A 755 41.95 6.56 -35.26
N GLU A 756 41.34 7.58 -35.89
CA GLU A 756 40.85 7.71 -37.27
C GLU A 756 40.71 6.45 -38.15
N ASN A 757 39.46 6.11 -38.49
CA ASN A 757 38.84 6.45 -39.79
C ASN A 757 37.33 6.22 -39.76
#